data_AF-A0A1Q3SLZ1-F1
#
_entry.id   AF-A0A1Q3SLZ1-F1
#
_cell.length_a   1.000
_cell.length_b   1.000
_cell.length_c   1.000
_cell.angle_alpha   90.00
_cell.angle_beta   90.00
_cell.angle_gamma   90.00
#
_symmetry.space_group_name_H-M   'P 1'
#
loop_
_entity.id
_entity.type
_entity.pdbx_description
1 polymer ?
#
loop_
_entity_poly.entity_id
_entity_poly.type
_entity_poly.pdbx_seq_one_letter_code
_entity_poly.pdbx_strand_id
1 'polypeptide(L)'
;MRKFLAFPGLKKNRVVVFSAIFSLLFVATGGFDFGLTALGSGQSPVEGGKGSASNTALAAGGITIPSVLTQHNDTNRTGANLQETILNVSNVNSNSFGKLFTRTVDGGIYTQPLYVPYLTIGGRTRNVVYVATQNNSVYAFDADDPAASSPLWKVNLGTPPPKDDFGQNCGTYNDFAGNIGVISTPVIDPTSNTMYLVNMIKVNGVYSHQIHKLDILTGQEKSGSPVTISATVPGGGGTLTFNSAKQVQRNGLLLANGKLYFGFAGYCDTGPYHGWIFAYNASNLNQSAVFNTTPDGGAGGIWQAGGGMNADSNGNIYLMTGNGDFNANNGGPNYGSSFIKFDQNLTVLDYFTPYNVSSLNDQDLDLGSSGITMIPGTTLMVGGGKEGKLFLVDSTNLGGFTPNGPDQVKQSFQIVGSVTHNNLHGTPVYWNSSAGQRIYLWTESDRFKAFSFNAQANPPINTSPVMTGSTALPSGYMPGGMLSLSANGNDTSTGIIWASTPTSQNANNAVVAGTLRAYNASSSGSNITELWSSDTNSARDAVGYFGKFSSPTIVNGKVYLATLVPNSGTTGILDVYGLLPQTVTNSSDSGSTGSGNTSGTLSYALKNAPPFGQIKFQGVTNNTITVTGALPALKQGVIMDGGNCTSGPSLTINGSGVNANGLVLGGQNIFRNLKIVGFIGRQIYAPSTATGNVLGPCVSAKRNP
;
A
#
# COMPACT_ATOMS: atom_id res chain seq x y z
N MET A 1 -55.24 15.73 -7.04
CA MET A 1 -56.44 16.56 -7.23
C MET A 1 -56.04 18.03 -7.19
N ARG A 2 -56.57 18.80 -8.16
CA ARG A 2 -56.54 20.27 -8.34
C ARG A 2 -55.22 20.97 -8.75
N LYS A 3 -55.41 21.84 -9.75
CA LYS A 3 -54.49 22.62 -10.60
C LYS A 3 -54.48 24.11 -10.18
N PHE A 4 -53.58 24.88 -10.85
CA PHE A 4 -53.58 26.34 -11.14
C PHE A 4 -52.90 27.25 -10.08
N LEU A 5 -52.04 28.23 -10.39
CA LEU A 5 -51.91 29.19 -11.52
C LEU A 5 -50.46 29.75 -11.67
N ALA A 6 -50.20 30.47 -12.76
CA ALA A 6 -48.89 30.97 -13.20
C ALA A 6 -48.83 32.52 -13.41
N PHE A 7 -47.64 33.11 -13.18
CA PHE A 7 -46.97 34.31 -13.78
C PHE A 7 -47.59 35.75 -13.69
N PRO A 8 -46.87 36.87 -14.04
CA PRO A 8 -45.41 37.19 -14.19
C PRO A 8 -44.96 38.61 -13.69
N GLY A 9 -43.67 38.99 -13.86
CA GLY A 9 -43.31 40.35 -14.38
C GLY A 9 -42.13 41.16 -13.78
N LEU A 10 -41.11 41.42 -14.61
CA LEU A 10 -39.88 42.22 -14.43
C LEU A 10 -40.04 43.76 -14.27
N LYS A 11 -38.99 44.44 -13.74
CA LYS A 11 -38.34 45.63 -14.38
C LYS A 11 -36.93 45.99 -13.82
N LYS A 12 -36.13 46.61 -14.70
CA LYS A 12 -34.68 46.91 -14.74
C LYS A 12 -34.23 48.14 -13.90
N ASN A 13 -32.92 48.26 -13.60
CA ASN A 13 -32.04 49.32 -14.15
C ASN A 13 -30.54 49.18 -13.82
N ARG A 14 -29.71 49.63 -14.77
CA ARG A 14 -28.23 49.65 -14.85
C ARG A 14 -27.67 50.97 -14.32
N VAL A 15 -26.42 50.99 -13.83
CA VAL A 15 -25.45 52.09 -14.02
C VAL A 15 -24.03 51.50 -14.16
N VAL A 16 -23.28 52.07 -15.10
CA VAL A 16 -21.87 51.85 -15.50
C VAL A 16 -21.06 53.06 -14.98
N VAL A 17 -19.75 52.94 -14.69
CA VAL A 17 -18.68 53.90 -15.10
C VAL A 17 -17.25 53.44 -14.70
N PHE A 18 -16.36 53.77 -15.64
CA PHE A 18 -14.93 53.60 -15.93
C PHE A 18 -13.77 53.86 -14.93
N SER A 19 -12.64 53.28 -15.37
CA SER A 19 -11.17 53.41 -15.19
C SER A 19 -10.49 54.77 -14.93
N ALA A 20 -9.25 54.73 -14.38
CA ALA A 20 -7.97 55.29 -14.90
C ALA A 20 -6.85 55.15 -13.83
N ILE A 21 -5.72 54.44 -14.07
CA ILE A 21 -4.43 54.84 -14.69
C ILE A 21 -3.65 55.94 -13.94
N PHE A 22 -2.44 55.61 -13.48
CA PHE A 22 -1.28 56.52 -13.50
C PHE A 22 0.01 55.74 -13.77
N SER A 23 0.72 56.14 -14.81
CA SER A 23 2.09 55.76 -15.15
C SER A 23 3.02 56.88 -14.68
N LEU A 24 4.24 56.57 -14.25
CA LEU A 24 5.37 57.47 -14.50
C LEU A 24 6.70 56.71 -14.61
N LEU A 25 7.41 57.07 -15.67
CA LEU A 25 8.72 56.64 -16.15
C LEU A 25 9.84 57.36 -15.37
N PHE A 26 11.02 56.75 -15.22
CA PHE A 26 12.29 57.41 -15.58
C PHE A 26 13.39 56.39 -15.89
N VAL A 27 14.18 56.80 -16.87
CA VAL A 27 15.17 56.08 -17.69
C VAL A 27 16.58 56.32 -17.15
N ALA A 28 17.51 55.37 -17.40
CA ALA A 28 18.89 55.55 -17.85
C ALA A 28 19.87 54.59 -17.15
N THR A 29 20.88 53.96 -17.75
CA THR A 29 21.34 53.76 -19.14
C THR A 29 22.54 52.82 -19.05
N GLY A 30 22.75 51.99 -20.08
CA GLY A 30 24.10 51.71 -20.60
C GLY A 30 24.70 50.34 -20.28
N GLY A 31 24.89 49.54 -21.35
CA GLY A 31 25.85 48.44 -21.38
C GLY A 31 25.42 47.22 -22.19
N PHE A 32 25.32 47.37 -23.52
CA PHE A 32 25.13 46.26 -24.47
C PHE A 32 26.44 45.48 -24.66
N ASP A 33 26.35 44.14 -24.74
CA ASP A 33 26.99 43.42 -25.83
C ASP A 33 26.19 42.16 -26.21
N PHE A 34 26.20 41.86 -27.51
CA PHE A 34 25.27 41.00 -28.23
C PHE A 34 25.64 39.51 -28.18
N GLY A 35 24.61 38.67 -27.98
CA GLY A 35 24.67 37.22 -28.22
C GLY A 35 23.25 36.66 -28.40
N LEU A 36 22.92 36.28 -29.63
CA LEU A 36 21.58 36.05 -30.18
C LEU A 36 20.96 34.69 -29.78
N THR A 37 19.80 34.77 -29.10
CA THR A 37 18.60 33.89 -29.06
C THR A 37 18.69 32.36 -29.22
N ALA A 38 18.14 31.65 -28.22
CA ALA A 38 16.97 30.77 -28.42
C ALA A 38 16.16 30.64 -27.10
N LEU A 39 14.85 30.84 -27.21
CA LEU A 39 13.85 30.83 -26.15
C LEU A 39 13.57 29.40 -25.64
N GLY A 40 13.35 29.29 -24.33
CA GLY A 40 12.90 28.08 -23.65
C GLY A 40 12.55 28.35 -22.19
N SER A 41 11.49 29.14 -21.98
CA SER A 41 10.87 29.45 -20.69
C SER A 41 10.25 28.21 -20.03
N GLY A 42 10.38 28.08 -18.71
CA GLY A 42 9.54 27.18 -17.92
C GLY A 42 10.14 26.76 -16.59
N GLN A 43 10.19 27.69 -15.64
CA GLN A 43 10.64 27.48 -14.26
C GLN A 43 9.83 26.38 -13.55
N SER A 44 10.53 25.42 -12.96
CA SER A 44 10.01 24.59 -11.86
C SER A 44 9.87 25.45 -10.60
N PRO A 45 8.77 25.36 -9.83
CA PRO A 45 8.76 25.92 -8.49
C PRO A 45 9.38 24.95 -7.49
N VAL A 46 10.26 25.54 -6.69
CA VAL A 46 10.88 25.02 -5.47
C VAL A 46 9.82 24.90 -4.38
N GLU A 47 9.67 23.72 -3.77
CA GLU A 47 8.94 23.56 -2.50
C GLU A 47 9.92 23.67 -1.32
N GLY A 48 9.67 24.66 -0.45
CA GLY A 48 10.24 24.76 0.89
C GLY A 48 9.10 24.73 1.91
N GLY A 49 9.09 23.72 2.77
CA GLY A 49 8.14 23.59 3.88
C GLY A 49 8.48 22.36 4.73
N LYS A 50 9.02 22.59 5.93
CA LYS A 50 9.43 21.54 6.87
C LYS A 50 8.21 20.77 7.40
N GLY A 51 8.26 19.45 7.38
CA GLY A 51 7.29 18.59 8.07
C GLY A 51 6.68 17.43 7.26
N SER A 52 7.41 16.86 6.31
CA SER A 52 7.09 15.53 5.75
C SER A 52 8.37 14.71 5.75
N ALA A 53 8.31 13.45 6.16
CA ALA A 53 9.45 12.54 6.19
C ALA A 53 9.91 12.24 4.75
N SER A 54 10.64 13.18 4.16
CA SER A 54 11.35 13.01 2.90
C SER A 54 12.58 12.15 3.15
N ASN A 55 12.57 10.96 2.54
CA ASN A 55 13.67 10.03 2.42
C ASN A 55 14.95 10.75 1.96
N THR A 56 15.85 11.07 2.89
CA THR A 56 17.23 11.41 2.52
C THR A 56 18.22 10.89 3.57
N ALA A 57 18.65 9.64 3.37
CA ALA A 57 19.99 9.21 3.79
C ALA A 57 20.89 9.20 2.55
N LEU A 58 22.09 9.74 2.69
CA LEU A 58 23.06 10.01 1.62
C LEU A 58 23.39 8.78 0.76
N ALA A 59 23.31 8.93 -0.57
CA ALA A 59 24.28 8.34 -1.51
C ALA A 59 24.19 9.01 -2.89
N ALA A 60 25.35 9.35 -3.45
CA ALA A 60 25.50 9.94 -4.78
C ALA A 60 24.90 9.04 -5.89
N GLY A 61 24.03 9.61 -6.73
CA GLY A 61 23.74 9.13 -8.10
C GLY A 61 23.16 7.72 -8.28
N GLY A 62 22.68 7.03 -7.24
CA GLY A 62 22.07 5.70 -7.31
C GLY A 62 20.55 5.72 -7.20
N ILE A 63 19.87 4.74 -7.81
CA ILE A 63 18.41 4.51 -7.61
C ILE A 63 18.17 4.09 -6.16
N THR A 64 17.34 4.85 -5.43
CA THR A 64 16.89 4.52 -4.06
C THR A 64 15.65 3.65 -4.12
N ILE A 65 15.67 2.50 -3.44
CA ILE A 65 14.48 1.65 -3.27
C ILE A 65 13.58 2.33 -2.23
N PRO A 66 12.28 2.53 -2.49
CA PRO A 66 11.36 3.10 -1.50
C PRO A 66 11.11 2.12 -0.34
N SER A 67 10.76 2.65 0.82
CA SER A 67 10.19 1.89 1.93
C SER A 67 8.66 1.90 1.87
N VAL A 68 8.02 0.88 2.44
CA VAL A 68 6.58 0.85 2.72
C VAL A 68 6.41 0.72 4.23
N LEU A 69 6.15 1.85 4.89
CA LEU A 69 6.28 2.00 6.34
C LEU A 69 4.94 2.01 7.09
N THR A 70 3.85 2.17 6.36
CA THR A 70 2.51 2.27 6.92
C THR A 70 1.51 1.69 5.92
N GLN A 71 0.30 1.45 6.40
CA GLN A 71 -0.81 0.97 5.57
C GLN A 71 -1.06 1.94 4.40
N HIS A 72 -1.23 1.39 3.19
CA HIS A 72 -1.49 2.17 1.97
C HIS A 72 -0.45 3.25 1.64
N ASN A 73 0.81 2.93 1.95
CA ASN A 73 2.05 3.59 1.51
C ASN A 73 2.40 4.92 2.20
N ASP A 74 1.43 5.79 2.47
CA ASP A 74 1.67 7.13 3.01
C ASP A 74 0.54 7.61 3.94
N THR A 75 0.70 8.78 4.57
CA THR A 75 -0.32 9.37 5.46
C THR A 75 -1.54 9.92 4.72
N ASN A 76 -1.44 10.09 3.40
CA ASN A 76 -2.56 10.44 2.54
C ASN A 76 -3.39 9.20 2.14
N ARG A 77 -2.87 8.00 2.42
CA ARG A 77 -3.44 6.70 2.04
C ARG A 77 -3.74 6.65 0.55
N THR A 78 -2.77 7.07 -0.27
CA THR A 78 -2.91 7.07 -1.74
C THR A 78 -2.96 5.65 -2.32
N GLY A 79 -2.36 4.68 -1.61
CA GLY A 79 -2.19 3.32 -2.06
C GLY A 79 -1.19 3.16 -3.21
N ALA A 80 -0.35 4.17 -3.46
CA ALA A 80 0.57 4.20 -4.60
C ALA A 80 2.04 4.14 -4.17
N ASN A 81 2.79 3.24 -4.79
CA ASN A 81 4.24 3.34 -4.87
C ASN A 81 4.64 3.92 -6.24
N LEU A 82 4.98 5.21 -6.27
CA LEU A 82 5.41 5.93 -7.48
C LEU A 82 6.93 5.87 -7.73
N GLN A 83 7.65 5.03 -6.99
CA GLN A 83 9.10 4.82 -7.13
C GLN A 83 9.40 3.38 -7.63
N GLU A 84 8.41 2.68 -8.18
CA GLU A 84 8.58 1.35 -8.74
C GLU A 84 9.11 1.44 -10.17
N THR A 85 10.31 0.92 -10.40
CA THR A 85 11.04 1.07 -11.68
C THR A 85 11.22 -0.25 -12.43
N ILE A 86 10.83 -1.38 -11.83
CA ILE A 86 11.06 -2.73 -12.35
C ILE A 86 9.78 -3.26 -12.99
N LEU A 87 8.67 -3.28 -12.25
CA LEU A 87 7.39 -3.75 -12.77
C LEU A 87 6.77 -2.71 -13.69
N ASN A 88 6.35 -3.12 -14.88
CA ASN A 88 5.69 -2.27 -15.85
C ASN A 88 4.71 -3.06 -16.72
N VAL A 89 3.95 -2.34 -17.54
CA VAL A 89 2.86 -2.92 -18.35
C VAL A 89 3.37 -3.99 -19.32
N SER A 90 4.61 -3.91 -19.79
CA SER A 90 5.16 -4.85 -20.77
C SER A 90 5.68 -6.17 -20.15
N ASN A 91 6.09 -6.15 -18.88
CA ASN A 91 6.75 -7.30 -18.25
C ASN A 91 5.90 -8.04 -17.20
N VAL A 92 4.78 -7.47 -16.79
CA VAL A 92 3.78 -8.18 -15.97
C VAL A 92 2.83 -8.92 -16.91
N ASN A 93 3.11 -10.20 -17.15
CA ASN A 93 2.29 -11.11 -17.94
C ASN A 93 2.57 -12.57 -17.53
N SER A 94 1.78 -13.53 -18.00
CA SER A 94 1.84 -14.94 -17.58
C SER A 94 3.18 -15.65 -17.85
N ASN A 95 3.96 -15.16 -18.82
CA ASN A 95 5.24 -15.73 -19.22
C ASN A 95 6.41 -15.20 -18.37
N SER A 96 6.37 -13.93 -17.96
CA SER A 96 7.50 -13.27 -17.29
C SER A 96 7.24 -12.88 -15.84
N PHE A 97 6.01 -13.00 -15.33
CA PHE A 97 5.66 -12.68 -13.95
C PHE A 97 4.88 -13.83 -13.30
N GLY A 98 5.13 -14.05 -12.01
CA GLY A 98 4.45 -15.07 -11.22
C GLY A 98 4.99 -15.16 -9.79
N LYS A 99 4.55 -16.18 -9.04
CA LYS A 99 5.00 -16.44 -7.67
C LYS A 99 6.47 -16.85 -7.68
N LEU A 100 7.28 -16.17 -6.87
CA LEU A 100 8.71 -16.42 -6.74
C LEU A 100 9.00 -17.40 -5.60
N PHE A 101 8.40 -17.14 -4.45
CA PHE A 101 8.57 -17.91 -3.22
C PHE A 101 7.49 -17.53 -2.21
N THR A 102 7.48 -18.23 -1.09
CA THR A 102 6.60 -17.96 0.04
C THR A 102 7.40 -17.84 1.34
N ARG A 103 6.80 -17.21 2.37
CA ARG A 103 7.29 -17.27 3.75
C ARG A 103 6.23 -17.86 4.65
N THR A 104 6.64 -18.85 5.43
CA THR A 104 5.75 -19.50 6.40
C THR A 104 5.67 -18.67 7.68
N VAL A 105 4.45 -18.49 8.18
CA VAL A 105 4.14 -17.86 9.47
C VAL A 105 3.18 -18.74 10.26
N ASP A 106 2.95 -18.40 11.52
CA ASP A 106 2.18 -19.21 12.48
C ASP A 106 0.70 -18.82 12.59
N GLY A 107 0.14 -18.06 11.65
CA GLY A 107 -1.28 -17.69 11.67
C GLY A 107 -1.69 -16.82 10.49
N GLY A 108 -2.96 -16.45 10.44
CA GLY A 108 -3.49 -15.54 9.43
C GLY A 108 -2.84 -14.15 9.47
N ILE A 109 -2.58 -13.58 8.30
CA ILE A 109 -2.03 -12.24 8.13
C ILE A 109 -3.18 -11.31 7.76
N TYR A 110 -3.69 -10.56 8.74
CA TYR A 110 -4.69 -9.50 8.52
C TYR A 110 -4.06 -8.14 8.20
N THR A 111 -2.76 -8.01 8.44
CA THR A 111 -2.01 -6.77 8.27
C THR A 111 -1.49 -6.64 6.84
N GLN A 112 -1.32 -5.41 6.34
CA GLN A 112 -0.52 -5.17 5.16
C GLN A 112 0.97 -5.41 5.49
N PRO A 113 1.71 -6.23 4.71
CA PRO A 113 3.15 -6.39 4.91
C PRO A 113 3.90 -5.06 4.77
N LEU A 114 4.90 -4.81 5.60
CA LEU A 114 5.72 -3.59 5.54
C LEU A 114 7.12 -3.90 5.02
N TYR A 115 7.79 -2.93 4.42
CA TYR A 115 9.09 -3.13 3.79
C TYR A 115 10.07 -2.00 4.10
N VAL A 116 11.29 -2.37 4.50
CA VAL A 116 12.38 -1.41 4.75
C VAL A 116 13.65 -1.89 4.05
N PRO A 117 14.21 -1.10 3.11
CA PRO A 117 15.43 -1.46 2.42
C PRO A 117 16.68 -1.09 3.20
N TYR A 118 17.81 -1.65 2.78
CA TYR A 118 19.16 -1.24 3.20
C TYR A 118 19.46 -1.33 4.72
N LEU A 119 18.78 -2.21 5.45
CA LEU A 119 19.04 -2.43 6.87
C LEU A 119 20.27 -3.30 7.08
N THR A 120 21.11 -2.98 8.06
CA THR A 120 22.22 -3.85 8.44
C THR A 120 21.77 -4.81 9.54
N ILE A 121 21.53 -6.08 9.18
CA ILE A 121 21.11 -7.14 10.11
C ILE A 121 22.08 -8.31 9.98
N GLY A 122 22.63 -8.76 11.11
CA GLY A 122 23.63 -9.83 11.13
C GLY A 122 24.91 -9.49 10.33
N GLY A 123 25.31 -8.21 10.34
CA GLY A 123 26.50 -7.72 9.63
C GLY A 123 26.36 -7.64 8.10
N ARG A 124 25.15 -7.82 7.54
CA ARG A 124 24.89 -7.69 6.10
C ARG A 124 23.78 -6.67 5.84
N THR A 125 23.93 -5.92 4.76
CA THR A 125 22.85 -5.06 4.23
C THR A 125 21.76 -5.93 3.62
N ARG A 126 20.51 -5.70 4.01
CA ARG A 126 19.33 -6.49 3.70
C ARG A 126 18.18 -5.57 3.32
N ASN A 127 17.36 -6.02 2.39
CA ASN A 127 15.99 -5.56 2.28
C ASN A 127 15.11 -6.49 3.13
N VAL A 128 14.22 -5.90 3.92
CA VAL A 128 13.46 -6.65 4.93
C VAL A 128 11.97 -6.43 4.73
N VAL A 129 11.22 -7.53 4.69
CA VAL A 129 9.76 -7.51 4.76
C VAL A 129 9.31 -7.94 6.15
N TYR A 130 8.38 -7.19 6.73
CA TYR A 130 7.82 -7.44 8.04
C TYR A 130 6.38 -7.91 7.94
N VAL A 131 6.04 -8.90 8.76
CA VAL A 131 4.70 -9.49 8.83
C VAL A 131 4.29 -9.65 10.29
N ALA A 132 3.09 -9.19 10.63
CA ALA A 132 2.45 -9.48 11.90
C ALA A 132 1.25 -10.40 11.69
N THR A 133 0.97 -11.26 12.66
CA THR A 133 -0.09 -12.26 12.57
C THR A 133 -1.10 -12.11 13.69
N GLN A 134 -2.29 -12.63 13.46
CA GLN A 134 -3.34 -12.78 14.49
C GLN A 134 -2.87 -13.58 15.73
N ASN A 135 -1.74 -14.28 15.63
CA ASN A 135 -1.16 -15.06 16.72
C ASN A 135 -0.17 -14.27 17.58
N ASN A 136 -0.15 -12.93 17.45
CA ASN A 136 0.76 -12.00 18.12
C ASN A 136 2.24 -12.20 17.78
N SER A 137 2.52 -12.95 16.71
CA SER A 137 3.88 -13.09 16.20
C SER A 137 4.20 -12.02 15.17
N VAL A 138 5.40 -11.45 15.28
CA VAL A 138 5.99 -10.52 14.32
C VAL A 138 7.26 -11.14 13.74
N TYR A 139 7.38 -11.08 12.42
CA TYR A 139 8.47 -11.65 11.65
C TYR A 139 9.20 -10.56 10.86
N ALA A 140 10.52 -10.69 10.76
CA ALA A 140 11.32 -10.04 9.74
C ALA A 140 11.89 -11.11 8.81
N PHE A 141 11.64 -10.99 7.50
CA PHE A 141 12.20 -11.88 6.50
C PHE A 141 13.14 -11.12 5.57
N ASP A 142 14.18 -11.82 5.10
CA ASP A 142 14.96 -11.36 3.94
C ASP A 142 14.00 -11.32 2.73
N ALA A 143 13.91 -10.14 2.12
CA ALA A 143 12.98 -9.85 1.05
C ALA A 143 13.51 -10.24 -0.35
N ASP A 144 14.80 -10.59 -0.47
CA ASP A 144 15.48 -10.83 -1.74
C ASP A 144 15.94 -12.28 -1.91
N ASP A 145 16.18 -13.00 -0.82
CA ASP A 145 16.70 -14.37 -0.88
C ASP A 145 15.58 -15.43 -0.94
N PRO A 146 15.21 -15.98 -2.11
CA PRO A 146 14.16 -17.00 -2.21
C PRO A 146 14.51 -18.29 -1.46
N ALA A 147 15.80 -18.59 -1.24
CA ALA A 147 16.25 -19.79 -0.55
C ALA A 147 16.21 -19.63 0.98
N ALA A 148 16.12 -18.40 1.50
CA ALA A 148 15.99 -18.15 2.93
C ALA A 148 14.56 -18.47 3.39
N SER A 149 14.38 -19.61 4.06
CA SER A 149 13.09 -20.00 4.65
C SER A 149 12.89 -19.49 6.08
N SER A 150 13.99 -19.32 6.83
CA SER A 150 13.94 -18.83 8.21
C SER A 150 13.84 -17.30 8.25
N PRO A 151 13.07 -16.73 9.18
CA PRO A 151 13.09 -15.29 9.41
C PRO A 151 14.47 -14.85 9.92
N LEU A 152 14.81 -13.58 9.65
CA LEU A 152 15.95 -12.90 10.24
C LEU A 152 15.79 -12.82 11.77
N TRP A 153 14.56 -12.57 12.22
CA TRP A 153 14.12 -12.71 13.60
C TRP A 153 12.61 -12.91 13.66
N LYS A 154 12.14 -13.52 14.75
CA LYS A 154 10.73 -13.66 15.11
C LYS A 154 10.56 -13.33 16.59
N VAL A 155 9.51 -12.60 16.94
CA VAL A 155 9.07 -12.40 18.33
C VAL A 155 7.58 -12.77 18.44
N ASN A 156 7.16 -13.27 19.61
CA ASN A 156 5.76 -13.45 19.96
C ASN A 156 5.43 -12.56 21.16
N LEU A 157 4.37 -11.76 21.04
CA LEU A 157 4.02 -10.69 21.98
C LEU A 157 2.97 -11.11 23.02
N GLY A 158 2.83 -12.42 23.25
CA GLY A 158 1.91 -12.98 24.23
C GLY A 158 0.72 -13.71 23.61
N THR A 159 -0.03 -14.42 24.44
CA THR A 159 -1.13 -15.29 24.00
C THR A 159 -2.36 -14.47 23.58
N PRO A 160 -2.80 -14.54 22.32
CA PRO A 160 -4.04 -13.92 21.89
C PRO A 160 -5.26 -14.72 22.39
N PRO A 161 -6.40 -14.06 22.66
CA PRO A 161 -7.67 -14.74 22.85
C PRO A 161 -8.16 -15.45 21.56
N PRO A 162 -8.85 -16.59 21.68
CA PRO A 162 -9.60 -17.16 20.57
C PRO A 162 -10.73 -16.23 20.13
N LYS A 163 -11.08 -16.25 18.84
CA LYS A 163 -12.18 -15.44 18.30
C LYS A 163 -13.53 -15.68 18.99
N ASP A 164 -13.75 -16.92 19.46
CA ASP A 164 -15.03 -17.36 20.04
C ASP A 164 -15.32 -16.73 21.41
N ASP A 165 -14.34 -16.02 21.99
CA ASP A 165 -14.53 -15.19 23.18
C ASP A 165 -15.35 -13.91 22.89
N PHE A 166 -15.59 -13.57 21.62
CA PHE A 166 -16.20 -12.30 21.20
C PHE A 166 -17.40 -12.48 20.27
N GLY A 167 -18.08 -11.37 19.97
CA GLY A 167 -19.08 -11.34 18.91
C GLY A 167 -20.37 -12.09 19.22
N GLN A 168 -20.76 -12.19 20.50
CA GLN A 168 -21.90 -12.99 20.96
C GLN A 168 -23.22 -12.63 20.25
N ASN A 169 -23.37 -11.40 19.75
CA ASN A 169 -24.53 -10.97 18.97
C ASN A 169 -24.68 -11.74 17.63
N CYS A 170 -23.59 -12.25 17.06
CA CYS A 170 -23.59 -13.08 15.84
C CYS A 170 -23.88 -14.56 16.10
N GLY A 171 -24.01 -15.00 17.36
CA GLY A 171 -23.89 -16.42 17.70
C GLY A 171 -22.47 -16.92 17.45
N THR A 172 -22.23 -17.71 16.40
CA THR A 172 -20.87 -18.11 16.03
C THR A 172 -20.16 -16.95 15.33
N TYR A 173 -19.10 -16.43 15.95
CA TYR A 173 -18.36 -15.31 15.40
C TYR A 173 -17.43 -15.74 14.26
N ASN A 174 -17.74 -15.34 13.03
CA ASN A 174 -17.04 -15.77 11.81
C ASN A 174 -16.24 -14.66 11.11
N ASP A 175 -16.24 -13.44 11.67
CA ASP A 175 -15.55 -12.31 11.05
C ASP A 175 -14.03 -12.43 11.09
N PHE A 176 -13.51 -13.25 11.99
CA PHE A 176 -12.10 -13.60 12.07
C PHE A 176 -11.94 -15.11 12.09
N ALA A 177 -10.74 -15.59 11.74
CA ALA A 177 -10.38 -17.00 11.82
C ALA A 177 -9.41 -17.21 12.98
N GLY A 178 -9.54 -18.31 13.73
CA GLY A 178 -8.63 -18.64 14.83
C GLY A 178 -8.68 -17.64 16.01
N ASN A 179 -7.67 -16.77 16.11
CA ASN A 179 -7.43 -15.90 17.27
C ASN A 179 -7.56 -14.41 16.93
N ILE A 180 -7.74 -13.56 17.94
CA ILE A 180 -7.69 -12.10 17.82
C ILE A 180 -6.41 -11.60 18.49
N GLY A 181 -5.40 -11.31 17.67
CA GLY A 181 -4.11 -10.76 18.11
C GLY A 181 -3.79 -9.48 17.36
N VAL A 182 -2.63 -9.44 16.69
CA VAL A 182 -2.30 -8.33 15.78
C VAL A 182 -3.06 -8.48 14.47
N ILE A 183 -4.10 -7.66 14.31
CA ILE A 183 -4.97 -7.66 13.13
C ILE A 183 -5.04 -6.28 12.43
N SER A 184 -4.34 -5.27 12.96
CA SER A 184 -4.15 -3.97 12.34
C SER A 184 -2.74 -3.84 11.78
N THR A 185 -2.60 -3.09 10.69
CA THR A 185 -1.29 -2.85 10.09
C THR A 185 -0.42 -1.99 11.02
N PRO A 186 0.81 -2.46 11.36
CA PRO A 186 1.78 -1.66 12.11
C PRO A 186 2.18 -0.36 11.38
N VAL A 187 2.95 0.49 12.07
CA VAL A 187 3.65 1.62 11.45
C VAL A 187 5.12 1.61 11.85
N ILE A 188 6.02 1.89 10.91
CA ILE A 188 7.47 1.93 11.14
C ILE A 188 7.95 3.38 11.07
N ASP A 189 8.68 3.79 12.10
CA ASP A 189 9.55 4.96 12.07
C ASP A 189 10.96 4.53 11.66
N PRO A 190 11.41 4.83 10.43
CA PRO A 190 12.73 4.45 9.94
C PRO A 190 13.84 5.27 10.59
N THR A 191 13.54 6.45 11.16
CA THR A 191 14.57 7.32 11.76
C THR A 191 15.06 6.74 13.09
N SER A 192 14.15 6.18 13.87
CA SER A 192 14.47 5.50 15.13
C SER A 192 14.59 3.99 14.97
N ASN A 193 14.38 3.42 13.77
CA ASN A 193 14.30 1.97 13.52
C ASN A 193 13.26 1.29 14.42
N THR A 194 12.07 1.88 14.57
CA THR A 194 11.04 1.42 15.50
C THR A 194 9.77 1.03 14.76
N MET A 195 9.24 -0.15 15.02
CA MET A 195 7.88 -0.56 14.65
C MET A 195 6.94 -0.37 15.83
N TYR A 196 5.79 0.23 15.56
CA TYR A 196 4.69 0.37 16.49
C TYR A 196 3.51 -0.48 16.02
N LEU A 197 2.89 -1.21 16.94
CA LEU A 197 1.71 -2.03 16.67
C LEU A 197 0.86 -2.16 17.92
N VAL A 198 -0.39 -2.57 17.73
CA VAL A 198 -1.30 -2.94 18.82
C VAL A 198 -1.64 -4.41 18.71
N ASN A 199 -1.59 -5.11 19.85
CA ASN A 199 -2.05 -6.49 19.95
C ASN A 199 -3.23 -6.61 20.94
N MET A 200 -3.82 -7.80 20.99
CA MET A 200 -4.74 -8.21 22.04
C MET A 200 -4.15 -9.45 22.72
N ILE A 201 -4.18 -9.46 24.06
CA ILE A 201 -3.79 -10.61 24.87
C ILE A 201 -4.89 -11.00 25.85
N LYS A 202 -4.88 -12.29 26.26
CA LYS A 202 -5.72 -12.81 27.33
C LYS A 202 -4.85 -13.46 28.41
N VAL A 203 -4.83 -12.88 29.60
CA VAL A 203 -4.06 -13.40 30.75
C VAL A 203 -5.03 -13.63 31.91
N ASN A 204 -5.11 -14.86 32.42
CA ASN A 204 -5.99 -15.24 33.52
C ASN A 204 -7.47 -14.80 33.33
N GLY A 205 -7.97 -14.89 32.08
CA GLY A 205 -9.33 -14.50 31.72
C GLY A 205 -9.53 -12.99 31.48
N VAL A 206 -8.50 -12.17 31.66
CA VAL A 206 -8.56 -10.71 31.44
C VAL A 206 -8.05 -10.37 30.04
N TYR A 207 -8.89 -9.67 29.28
CA TYR A 207 -8.56 -9.16 27.94
C TYR A 207 -7.88 -7.80 28.04
N SER A 208 -6.78 -7.62 27.31
CA SER A 208 -6.02 -6.36 27.31
C SER A 208 -5.43 -6.10 25.93
N HIS A 209 -5.66 -4.90 25.40
CA HIS A 209 -4.87 -4.41 24.27
C HIS A 209 -3.59 -3.73 24.77
N GLN A 210 -2.49 -3.95 24.05
CA GLN A 210 -1.20 -3.33 24.36
C GLN A 210 -0.57 -2.68 23.13
N ILE A 211 0.12 -1.57 23.34
CA ILE A 211 0.95 -0.90 22.34
C ILE A 211 2.39 -1.37 22.52
N HIS A 212 3.04 -1.73 21.43
CA HIS A 212 4.42 -2.19 21.40
C HIS A 212 5.33 -1.22 20.63
N LYS A 213 6.61 -1.19 21.00
CA LYS A 213 7.72 -0.51 20.31
C LYS A 213 8.83 -1.52 20.05
N LEU A 214 8.87 -2.08 18.86
CA LEU A 214 9.87 -3.07 18.49
C LEU A 214 11.02 -2.45 17.72
N ASP A 215 12.25 -2.85 18.02
CA ASP A 215 13.40 -2.59 17.16
C ASP A 215 13.32 -3.42 15.89
N ILE A 216 13.27 -2.77 14.73
CA ILE A 216 13.09 -3.48 13.45
C ILE A 216 14.30 -4.34 13.06
N LEU A 217 15.48 -4.11 13.66
CA LEU A 217 16.68 -4.89 13.40
C LEU A 217 16.71 -6.21 14.20
N THR A 218 16.02 -6.27 15.34
CA THR A 218 16.15 -7.40 16.29
C THR A 218 14.83 -8.01 16.77
N GLY A 219 13.70 -7.30 16.57
CA GLY A 219 12.39 -7.68 17.10
C GLY A 219 12.22 -7.44 18.60
N GLN A 220 13.22 -6.91 19.29
CA GLN A 220 13.16 -6.69 20.74
C GLN A 220 12.34 -5.45 21.09
N GLU A 221 11.68 -5.49 22.25
CA GLU A 221 11.03 -4.32 22.84
C GLU A 221 12.05 -3.21 23.12
N LYS A 222 11.68 -1.97 22.78
CA LYS A 222 12.41 -0.78 23.19
C LYS A 222 11.93 -0.28 24.54
N SER A 223 12.75 0.56 25.17
CA SER A 223 12.42 1.16 26.47
C SER A 223 11.04 1.82 26.49
N GLY A 224 10.30 1.59 27.58
CA GLY A 224 8.94 2.08 27.80
C GLY A 224 7.84 1.26 27.12
N SER A 225 8.11 0.01 26.75
CA SER A 225 7.18 -0.87 26.04
C SER A 225 7.18 -2.29 26.62
N PRO A 226 6.05 -3.02 26.60
CA PRO A 226 4.72 -2.59 26.12
C PRO A 226 3.96 -1.70 27.11
N VAL A 227 2.95 -0.99 26.62
CA VAL A 227 2.01 -0.21 27.44
C VAL A 227 0.58 -0.72 27.24
N THR A 228 -0.15 -0.93 28.34
CA THR A 228 -1.56 -1.33 28.30
C THR A 228 -2.44 -0.14 27.95
N ILE A 229 -3.40 -0.36 27.05
CA ILE A 229 -4.37 0.66 26.63
C ILE A 229 -5.52 0.71 27.62
N SER A 230 -5.77 1.89 28.17
CA SER A 230 -6.90 2.16 29.05
C SER A 230 -7.31 3.62 28.97
N ALA A 231 -8.61 3.89 29.05
CA ALA A 231 -9.11 5.25 29.14
C ALA A 231 -10.51 5.30 29.74
N THR A 232 -10.87 6.49 30.22
CA THR A 232 -12.22 6.86 30.60
C THR A 232 -12.58 8.20 29.96
N VAL A 233 -13.82 8.37 29.53
CA VAL A 233 -14.35 9.66 29.03
C VAL A 233 -15.70 9.95 29.68
N PRO A 234 -16.10 11.23 29.80
CA PRO A 234 -17.48 11.58 30.13
C PRO A 234 -18.44 11.02 29.06
N GLY A 235 -19.60 10.49 29.47
CA GLY A 235 -20.61 9.98 28.55
C GLY A 235 -21.73 9.21 29.24
N GLY A 236 -22.92 9.16 28.62
CA GLY A 236 -24.06 8.38 29.07
C GLY A 236 -24.60 8.83 30.44
N GLY A 237 -24.45 10.12 30.77
CA GLY A 237 -24.78 10.68 32.08
C GLY A 237 -23.76 10.38 33.19
N GLY A 238 -22.58 9.83 32.85
CA GLY A 238 -21.53 9.47 33.81
C GLY A 238 -20.14 9.35 33.17
N THR A 239 -19.45 8.25 33.47
CA THR A 239 -18.12 7.93 32.92
C THR A 239 -18.17 6.63 32.13
N LEU A 240 -17.78 6.68 30.86
CA LEU A 240 -17.55 5.50 30.03
C LEU A 240 -16.10 5.04 30.14
N THR A 241 -15.91 3.73 30.31
CA THR A 241 -14.58 3.11 30.43
C THR A 241 -14.30 2.26 29.18
N PHE A 242 -13.10 2.39 28.62
CA PHE A 242 -12.64 1.55 27.52
C PHE A 242 -12.61 0.08 27.96
N ASN A 243 -13.27 -0.80 27.20
CA ASN A 243 -13.35 -2.23 27.50
C ASN A 243 -12.81 -3.05 26.32
N SER A 244 -11.61 -3.61 26.51
CA SER A 244 -10.95 -4.44 25.48
C SER A 244 -11.83 -5.61 24.99
N ALA A 245 -12.70 -6.18 25.83
CA ALA A 245 -13.56 -7.29 25.44
C ALA A 245 -14.70 -6.90 24.48
N LYS A 246 -14.94 -5.59 24.31
CA LYS A 246 -16.00 -5.06 23.44
C LYS A 246 -15.47 -4.40 22.18
N GLN A 247 -14.18 -4.08 22.14
CA GLN A 247 -13.59 -3.22 21.13
C GLN A 247 -12.58 -4.00 20.27
N VAL A 248 -12.73 -3.98 18.95
CA VAL A 248 -11.77 -4.57 18.01
C VAL A 248 -10.84 -3.52 17.44
N GLN A 249 -9.54 -3.84 17.38
CA GLN A 249 -8.51 -2.94 16.85
C GLN A 249 -8.07 -3.40 15.45
N ARG A 250 -8.83 -3.03 14.41
CA ARG A 250 -8.52 -3.38 13.00
C ARG A 250 -7.88 -2.22 12.22
N ASN A 251 -8.19 -0.98 12.59
CA ASN A 251 -7.69 0.24 11.95
C ASN A 251 -6.15 0.30 12.00
N GLY A 252 -5.49 0.44 10.84
CA GLY A 252 -4.04 0.56 10.76
C GLY A 252 -3.51 1.79 11.50
N LEU A 253 -2.31 1.69 12.05
CA LEU A 253 -1.73 2.78 12.83
C LEU A 253 -1.29 3.95 11.93
N LEU A 254 -1.40 5.16 12.46
CA LEU A 254 -0.84 6.38 11.89
C LEU A 254 0.25 6.91 12.81
N LEU A 255 1.42 7.22 12.25
CA LEU A 255 2.47 7.98 12.92
C LEU A 255 2.51 9.38 12.29
N ALA A 256 2.16 10.39 13.08
CA ALA A 256 2.18 11.79 12.67
C ALA A 256 2.42 12.68 13.90
N ASN A 257 2.96 13.90 13.73
CA ASN A 257 3.13 14.86 14.83
C ASN A 257 3.90 14.32 16.06
N GLY A 258 4.81 13.35 15.86
CA GLY A 258 5.51 12.66 16.95
C GLY A 258 4.62 11.74 17.80
N LYS A 259 3.40 11.43 17.33
CA LYS A 259 2.38 10.63 18.01
C LYS A 259 1.89 9.48 17.15
N LEU A 260 1.43 8.43 17.81
CA LEU A 260 0.70 7.30 17.25
C LEU A 260 -0.79 7.57 17.39
N TYR A 261 -1.55 7.39 16.31
CA TYR A 261 -3.00 7.45 16.30
C TYR A 261 -3.57 6.13 15.77
N PHE A 262 -4.61 5.63 16.43
CA PHE A 262 -5.31 4.43 16.01
C PHE A 262 -6.72 4.38 16.62
N GLY A 263 -7.61 3.68 15.92
CA GLY A 263 -9.03 3.55 16.26
C GLY A 263 -9.45 2.14 16.63
N PHE A 264 -10.64 2.04 17.23
CA PHE A 264 -11.34 0.81 17.57
C PHE A 264 -12.78 0.81 17.04
N ALA A 265 -13.34 -0.38 16.85
CA ALA A 265 -14.74 -0.63 16.51
C ALA A 265 -15.31 -1.78 17.38
N GLY A 266 -16.43 -2.43 17.00
CA GLY A 266 -17.04 -3.51 17.79
C GLY A 266 -16.70 -4.93 17.31
N TYR A 267 -16.96 -5.96 18.12
CA TYR A 267 -16.97 -7.36 17.65
C TYR A 267 -18.41 -7.76 17.27
N CYS A 268 -18.70 -7.96 15.98
CA CYS A 268 -20.05 -8.22 15.46
C CYS A 268 -21.11 -7.31 16.11
N ASP A 269 -20.81 -6.00 16.18
CA ASP A 269 -21.71 -5.01 16.77
C ASP A 269 -22.28 -5.39 18.15
N THR A 270 -21.54 -6.19 18.93
CA THR A 270 -21.99 -6.69 20.23
C THR A 270 -21.89 -5.58 21.27
N GLY A 271 -23.04 -4.96 21.55
CA GLY A 271 -23.15 -3.84 22.48
C GLY A 271 -22.74 -4.15 23.94
N PRO A 272 -22.50 -3.10 24.74
CA PRO A 272 -22.20 -1.74 24.28
C PRO A 272 -20.78 -1.68 23.69
N TYR A 273 -20.66 -1.18 22.46
CA TYR A 273 -19.38 -0.87 21.81
C TYR A 273 -19.42 0.57 21.29
N HIS A 274 -18.25 1.16 21.05
CA HIS A 274 -18.11 2.55 20.62
C HIS A 274 -16.91 2.70 19.70
N GLY A 275 -16.88 3.71 18.84
CA GLY A 275 -15.61 4.15 18.27
C GLY A 275 -14.73 4.80 19.34
N TRP A 276 -13.53 4.27 19.54
CA TRP A 276 -12.50 4.88 20.38
C TRP A 276 -11.31 5.26 19.52
N ILE A 277 -10.76 6.46 19.72
CA ILE A 277 -9.51 6.92 19.11
C ILE A 277 -8.53 7.29 20.21
N PHE A 278 -7.29 6.85 20.05
CA PHE A 278 -6.22 7.13 20.99
C PHE A 278 -5.07 7.84 20.30
N ALA A 279 -4.41 8.74 21.02
CA ALA A 279 -3.16 9.37 20.62
C ALA A 279 -2.07 9.14 21.68
N TYR A 280 -0.96 8.50 21.32
CA TYR A 280 0.16 8.20 22.21
C TYR A 280 1.45 8.86 21.71
N ASN A 281 2.26 9.44 22.59
CA ASN A 281 3.57 9.95 22.19
C ASN A 281 4.48 8.81 21.71
N ALA A 282 5.01 8.88 20.50
CA ALA A 282 5.78 7.77 19.91
C ALA A 282 7.09 7.50 20.67
N SER A 283 7.71 8.53 21.24
CA SER A 283 8.98 8.40 21.95
C SER A 283 8.87 7.57 23.24
N ASN A 284 7.78 7.67 23.99
CA ASN A 284 7.65 7.09 25.33
C ASN A 284 6.33 6.33 25.61
N LEU A 285 5.42 6.25 24.64
CA LEU A 285 4.09 5.65 24.79
C LEU A 285 3.25 6.23 25.94
N ASN A 286 3.43 7.50 26.29
CA ASN A 286 2.49 8.19 27.16
C ASN A 286 1.23 8.55 26.36
N GLN A 287 0.06 8.15 26.85
CA GLN A 287 -1.22 8.59 26.29
C GLN A 287 -1.33 10.12 26.36
N SER A 288 -1.56 10.75 25.22
CA SER A 288 -1.64 12.20 25.07
C SER A 288 -3.09 12.69 24.86
N ALA A 289 -3.95 11.87 24.24
CA ALA A 289 -5.36 12.16 24.07
C ALA A 289 -6.17 10.88 23.86
N VAL A 290 -7.48 10.97 24.10
CA VAL A 290 -8.47 9.93 23.81
C VAL A 290 -9.79 10.61 23.39
N PHE A 291 -10.49 10.00 22.45
CA PHE A 291 -11.81 10.44 21.99
C PHE A 291 -12.73 9.23 21.81
N ASN A 292 -14.01 9.39 22.15
CA ASN A 292 -15.07 8.42 21.88
C ASN A 292 -16.05 9.05 20.90
N THR A 293 -16.45 8.32 19.86
CA THR A 293 -17.28 8.84 18.76
C THR A 293 -18.76 8.95 19.09
N THR A 294 -19.22 8.24 20.13
CA THR A 294 -20.63 8.17 20.54
C THR A 294 -20.76 8.12 22.07
N PRO A 295 -20.17 9.07 22.83
CA PRO A 295 -20.08 8.95 24.28
C PRO A 295 -21.45 9.07 24.97
N ASP A 296 -22.45 9.67 24.33
CA ASP A 296 -23.83 9.73 24.84
C ASP A 296 -24.78 8.79 24.07
N GLY A 297 -24.23 7.81 23.36
CA GLY A 297 -24.96 6.87 22.52
C GLY A 297 -24.29 5.50 22.46
N GLY A 298 -24.27 4.88 21.27
CA GLY A 298 -23.56 3.63 21.01
C GLY A 298 -23.08 3.51 19.56
N ALA A 299 -22.26 2.49 19.31
CA ALA A 299 -21.66 2.15 18.02
C ALA A 299 -20.71 3.24 17.49
N GLY A 300 -20.72 3.57 16.20
CA GLY A 300 -19.82 4.58 15.60
C GLY A 300 -18.37 4.12 15.50
N GLY A 301 -18.15 2.83 15.27
CA GLY A 301 -16.82 2.20 15.24
C GLY A 301 -15.91 2.71 14.11
N ILE A 302 -14.59 2.65 14.32
CA ILE A 302 -13.58 3.01 13.32
C ILE A 302 -13.12 1.76 12.56
N TRP A 303 -13.82 1.42 11.48
CA TRP A 303 -13.56 0.20 10.71
C TRP A 303 -12.52 0.40 9.60
N GLN A 304 -12.79 1.37 8.72
CA GLN A 304 -12.03 1.75 7.52
C GLN A 304 -11.44 0.61 6.68
N ALA A 305 -12.05 -0.58 6.71
CA ALA A 305 -11.47 -1.82 6.18
C ALA A 305 -9.99 -2.02 6.54
N GLY A 306 -9.58 -1.72 7.78
CA GLY A 306 -8.18 -1.80 8.20
C GLY A 306 -7.28 -0.68 7.69
N GLY A 307 -7.81 0.23 6.86
CA GLY A 307 -7.21 1.48 6.46
C GLY A 307 -6.88 2.35 7.66
N GLY A 308 -5.67 2.91 7.73
CA GLY A 308 -5.29 3.81 8.81
C GLY A 308 -5.87 5.21 8.66
N MET A 309 -5.83 6.01 9.74
CA MET A 309 -6.21 7.43 9.69
C MET A 309 -5.28 8.22 8.77
N ASN A 310 -5.73 9.39 8.31
CA ASN A 310 -4.95 10.30 7.48
C ASN A 310 -4.42 11.48 8.30
N ALA A 311 -3.31 12.08 7.85
CA ALA A 311 -2.79 13.32 8.40
C ALA A 311 -2.40 14.30 7.29
N ASP A 312 -2.80 15.56 7.43
CA ASP A 312 -2.37 16.65 6.56
C ASP A 312 -1.06 17.31 7.05
N SER A 313 -0.51 18.22 6.24
CA SER A 313 0.72 18.95 6.57
C SER A 313 0.58 19.93 7.73
N ASN A 314 -0.64 20.26 8.14
CA ASN A 314 -0.91 21.11 9.30
C ASN A 314 -1.02 20.28 10.60
N GLY A 315 -0.89 18.95 10.50
CA GLY A 315 -1.03 18.02 11.61
C GLY A 315 -2.47 17.67 11.98
N ASN A 316 -3.45 18.03 11.15
CA ASN A 316 -4.84 17.61 11.34
C ASN A 316 -5.01 16.13 10.99
N ILE A 317 -5.85 15.44 11.76
CA ILE A 317 -6.12 14.00 11.62
C ILE A 317 -7.53 13.78 11.08
N TYR A 318 -7.70 12.80 10.19
CA TYR A 318 -8.98 12.53 9.53
C TYR A 318 -9.32 11.04 9.54
N LEU A 319 -10.61 10.76 9.69
CA LEU A 319 -11.16 9.39 9.66
C LEU A 319 -12.64 9.39 9.29
N MET A 320 -13.18 8.19 9.02
CA MET A 320 -14.62 7.93 8.92
C MET A 320 -15.10 6.99 10.03
N THR A 321 -16.31 7.24 10.54
CA THR A 321 -17.00 6.40 11.53
C THR A 321 -18.09 5.54 10.87
N GLY A 322 -18.34 4.36 11.42
CA GLY A 322 -19.44 3.49 11.01
C GLY A 322 -20.80 3.93 11.56
N ASN A 323 -21.81 3.07 11.37
CA ASN A 323 -23.16 3.25 11.89
C ASN A 323 -23.13 3.50 13.40
N GLY A 324 -23.95 4.43 13.87
CA GLY A 324 -24.07 4.77 15.28
C GLY A 324 -24.85 6.06 15.51
N ASP A 325 -25.06 6.37 16.78
CA ASP A 325 -25.82 7.56 17.16
C ASP A 325 -25.16 8.84 16.62
N PHE A 326 -25.98 9.80 16.23
CA PHE A 326 -25.54 11.08 15.69
C PHE A 326 -26.37 12.21 16.29
N ASN A 327 -25.71 13.20 16.87
CA ASN A 327 -26.35 14.42 17.38
C ASN A 327 -25.44 15.67 17.34
N ALA A 328 -24.30 15.60 16.65
CA ALA A 328 -23.37 16.72 16.50
C ALA A 328 -24.00 17.97 15.84
N ASN A 329 -25.02 17.78 15.01
CA ASN A 329 -25.79 18.87 14.42
C ASN A 329 -26.57 19.70 15.47
N ASN A 330 -26.81 19.14 16.65
CA ASN A 330 -27.51 19.78 17.76
C ASN A 330 -26.55 20.16 18.91
N GLY A 331 -25.23 20.19 18.63
CA GLY A 331 -24.20 20.46 19.64
C GLY A 331 -23.91 19.29 20.58
N GLY A 332 -24.43 18.09 20.29
CA GLY A 332 -24.09 16.87 21.02
C GLY A 332 -22.76 16.25 20.59
N PRO A 333 -22.24 15.26 21.32
CA PRO A 333 -20.91 14.70 21.07
C PRO A 333 -20.88 13.44 20.19
N ASN A 334 -22.01 13.02 19.60
CA ASN A 334 -22.10 11.77 18.83
C ASN A 334 -21.94 12.02 17.32
N TYR A 335 -21.00 11.28 16.71
CA TYR A 335 -20.54 11.42 15.32
C TYR A 335 -20.62 10.08 14.54
N GLY A 336 -21.74 9.36 14.63
CA GLY A 336 -21.99 8.17 13.80
C GLY A 336 -22.12 8.51 12.31
N SER A 337 -21.57 7.64 11.45
CA SER A 337 -21.53 7.77 9.99
C SER A 337 -20.99 9.14 9.49
N SER A 338 -19.83 9.55 9.97
CA SER A 338 -19.25 10.87 9.72
C SER A 338 -17.82 10.81 9.19
N PHE A 339 -17.46 11.75 8.31
CA PHE A 339 -16.07 12.22 8.22
C PHE A 339 -15.80 13.15 9.40
N ILE A 340 -14.67 12.97 10.09
CA ILE A 340 -14.30 13.84 11.20
C ILE A 340 -12.89 14.36 10.98
N LYS A 341 -12.70 15.67 11.18
CA LYS A 341 -11.40 16.34 11.24
C LYS A 341 -11.06 16.66 12.68
N PHE A 342 -9.87 16.28 13.11
CA PHE A 342 -9.32 16.58 14.41
C PHE A 342 -8.06 17.43 14.31
N ASP A 343 -7.73 18.16 15.37
CA ASP A 343 -6.37 18.62 15.60
C ASP A 343 -5.47 17.46 16.08
N GLN A 344 -4.18 17.75 16.29
CA GLN A 344 -3.20 16.77 16.78
C GLN A 344 -3.47 16.23 18.20
N ASN A 345 -4.43 16.79 18.94
CA ASN A 345 -4.83 16.39 20.29
C ASN A 345 -6.23 15.76 20.33
N LEU A 346 -6.78 15.38 19.17
CA LEU A 346 -8.12 14.80 19.04
C LEU A 346 -9.27 15.74 19.45
N THR A 347 -9.06 17.05 19.34
CA THR A 347 -10.16 18.02 19.38
C THR A 347 -10.85 18.05 18.03
N VAL A 348 -12.16 17.86 17.99
CA VAL A 348 -12.95 17.95 16.73
C VAL A 348 -12.90 19.39 16.22
N LEU A 349 -12.44 19.56 14.98
CA LEU A 349 -12.37 20.85 14.29
C LEU A 349 -13.52 21.03 13.30
N ASP A 350 -13.93 19.95 12.64
CA ASP A 350 -15.00 19.95 11.64
C ASP A 350 -15.51 18.52 11.41
N TYR A 351 -16.69 18.38 10.80
CA TYR A 351 -17.24 17.08 10.41
C TYR A 351 -18.12 17.19 9.16
N PHE A 352 -18.37 16.05 8.51
CA PHE A 352 -19.46 15.88 7.55
C PHE A 352 -20.22 14.60 7.84
N THR A 353 -21.55 14.66 7.82
CA THR A 353 -22.44 13.51 7.99
C THR A 353 -23.47 13.50 6.84
N PRO A 354 -23.68 12.37 6.14
CA PRO A 354 -24.69 12.27 5.10
C PRO A 354 -26.09 12.64 5.59
N TYR A 355 -26.85 13.39 4.80
CA TYR A 355 -28.18 13.88 5.18
C TYR A 355 -29.17 12.77 5.56
N ASN A 356 -28.95 11.56 5.03
CA ASN A 356 -29.76 10.36 5.22
C ASN A 356 -29.21 9.42 6.31
N VAL A 357 -28.33 9.90 7.21
CA VAL A 357 -27.69 9.09 8.28
C VAL A 357 -28.63 8.17 9.05
N SER A 358 -29.87 8.60 9.34
CA SER A 358 -30.87 7.74 10.00
C SER A 358 -31.16 6.48 9.17
N SER A 359 -31.39 6.65 7.87
CA SER A 359 -31.64 5.53 6.95
C SER A 359 -30.40 4.65 6.76
N LEU A 360 -29.20 5.24 6.79
CA LEU A 360 -27.95 4.48 6.70
C LEU A 360 -27.78 3.59 7.94
N ASN A 361 -28.06 4.13 9.12
CA ASN A 361 -28.00 3.38 10.36
C ASN A 361 -29.04 2.24 10.40
N ASP A 362 -30.29 2.51 9.99
CA ASP A 362 -31.37 1.52 10.01
C ASP A 362 -31.13 0.33 9.07
N GLN A 363 -30.36 0.53 7.99
CA GLN A 363 -30.11 -0.46 6.94
C GLN A 363 -28.69 -1.03 6.94
N ASP A 364 -27.85 -0.65 7.93
CA ASP A 364 -26.42 -0.98 7.95
C ASP A 364 -25.69 -0.58 6.66
N LEU A 365 -25.97 0.63 6.14
CA LEU A 365 -25.36 1.20 4.93
C LEU A 365 -24.34 2.31 5.26
N ASP A 366 -23.61 2.15 6.37
CA ASP A 366 -22.73 3.18 6.92
C ASP A 366 -21.54 3.59 6.04
N LEU A 367 -21.05 4.80 6.32
CA LEU A 367 -19.93 5.44 5.62
C LEU A 367 -18.54 4.88 6.01
N GLY A 368 -18.39 4.32 7.22
CA GLY A 368 -17.09 3.99 7.82
C GLY A 368 -16.45 2.69 7.37
N SER A 369 -17.03 2.01 6.38
CA SER A 369 -16.62 0.69 5.91
C SER A 369 -15.39 0.67 5.00
N SER A 370 -15.00 1.82 4.43
CA SER A 370 -13.75 2.05 3.66
C SER A 370 -12.91 3.17 4.28
N GLY A 371 -11.69 3.40 3.76
CA GLY A 371 -10.81 4.48 4.17
C GLY A 371 -10.94 5.76 3.32
N ILE A 372 -10.22 6.80 3.74
CA ILE A 372 -10.12 8.09 3.03
C ILE A 372 -8.82 8.11 2.23
N THR A 373 -8.89 8.63 1.00
CA THR A 373 -7.70 9.06 0.25
C THR A 373 -7.65 10.57 0.19
N MET A 374 -6.60 11.18 0.72
CA MET A 374 -6.31 12.60 0.50
C MET A 374 -5.65 12.77 -0.86
N ILE A 375 -6.16 13.68 -1.69
CA ILE A 375 -5.65 13.89 -3.04
C ILE A 375 -4.43 14.83 -2.97
N PRO A 376 -3.20 14.34 -3.27
CA PRO A 376 -1.99 15.14 -3.15
C PRO A 376 -2.04 16.43 -3.95
N GLY A 377 -1.49 17.51 -3.39
CA GLY A 377 -1.46 18.83 -4.03
C GLY A 377 -2.81 19.57 -4.02
N THR A 378 -3.80 19.08 -3.28
CA THR A 378 -5.13 19.70 -3.15
C THR A 378 -5.61 19.67 -1.69
N THR A 379 -6.74 20.33 -1.41
CA THR A 379 -7.44 20.19 -0.12
C THR A 379 -8.49 19.07 -0.15
N LEU A 380 -8.62 18.34 -1.25
CA LEU A 380 -9.71 17.41 -1.49
C LEU A 380 -9.41 16.01 -0.97
N MET A 381 -10.43 15.36 -0.44
CA MET A 381 -10.39 14.01 0.11
C MET A 381 -11.55 13.20 -0.46
N VAL A 382 -11.30 11.93 -0.77
CA VAL A 382 -12.32 11.04 -1.32
C VAL A 382 -12.50 9.82 -0.42
N GLY A 383 -13.75 9.45 -0.17
CA GLY A 383 -14.13 8.30 0.64
C GLY A 383 -15.58 7.91 0.37
N GLY A 384 -15.98 6.74 0.86
CA GLY A 384 -17.34 6.20 0.69
C GLY A 384 -17.53 4.97 1.56
N GLY A 385 -18.71 4.36 1.50
CA GLY A 385 -19.04 3.21 2.35
C GLY A 385 -20.07 2.26 1.75
N LYS A 386 -20.88 1.65 2.61
CA LYS A 386 -21.80 0.56 2.26
C LYS A 386 -22.96 1.03 1.38
N GLU A 387 -23.35 2.30 1.46
CA GLU A 387 -24.31 2.90 0.51
C GLU A 387 -23.84 2.80 -0.96
N GLY A 388 -22.54 2.57 -1.21
CA GLY A 388 -22.00 2.54 -2.57
C GLY A 388 -21.99 3.93 -3.23
N LYS A 389 -21.96 4.99 -2.40
CA LYS A 389 -21.82 6.39 -2.78
C LYS A 389 -20.40 6.85 -2.48
N LEU A 390 -19.82 7.62 -3.41
CA LEU A 390 -18.51 8.24 -3.24
C LEU A 390 -18.71 9.72 -2.92
N PHE A 391 -17.98 10.22 -1.91
CA PHE A 391 -17.99 11.60 -1.47
C PHE A 391 -16.63 12.22 -1.72
N LEU A 392 -16.62 13.42 -2.31
CA LEU A 392 -15.48 14.30 -2.43
C LEU A 392 -15.67 15.46 -1.46
N VAL A 393 -14.82 15.51 -0.44
CA VAL A 393 -14.91 16.43 0.70
C VAL A 393 -13.71 17.37 0.67
N ASP A 394 -13.91 18.65 1.03
CA ASP A 394 -12.84 19.64 1.11
C ASP A 394 -12.37 19.76 2.55
N SER A 395 -11.10 19.46 2.83
CA SER A 395 -10.52 19.49 4.18
C SER A 395 -10.53 20.86 4.85
N THR A 396 -10.85 21.94 4.11
CA THR A 396 -11.03 23.29 4.64
C THR A 396 -12.46 23.60 5.08
N ASN A 397 -13.44 22.82 4.61
CA ASN A 397 -14.84 22.88 4.99
C ASN A 397 -15.50 21.54 4.63
N LEU A 398 -15.67 20.67 5.63
CA LEU A 398 -16.17 19.32 5.40
C LEU A 398 -17.65 19.31 4.97
N GLY A 399 -18.45 20.29 5.41
CA GLY A 399 -19.84 20.49 4.99
C GLY A 399 -20.89 20.19 6.04
N GLY A 400 -20.51 19.79 7.26
CA GLY A 400 -21.44 19.61 8.38
C GLY A 400 -22.56 18.59 8.10
N PHE A 401 -23.73 18.83 8.66
CA PHE A 401 -24.95 18.06 8.40
C PHE A 401 -26.05 18.96 7.85
N THR A 402 -26.71 18.54 6.78
CA THR A 402 -27.84 19.27 6.18
C THR A 402 -29.11 18.44 6.30
N PRO A 403 -30.05 18.78 7.20
CA PRO A 403 -31.30 18.04 7.35
C PRO A 403 -32.07 17.97 6.03
N ASN A 404 -32.50 16.77 5.64
CA ASN A 404 -33.21 16.48 4.37
C ASN A 404 -32.40 16.75 3.08
N GLY A 405 -31.11 17.07 3.22
CA GLY A 405 -30.18 17.26 2.12
C GLY A 405 -30.41 18.52 1.28
N PRO A 406 -29.66 18.65 0.17
CA PRO A 406 -28.57 17.76 -0.25
C PRO A 406 -27.33 17.89 0.66
N ASP A 407 -26.42 16.91 0.59
CA ASP A 407 -25.10 16.99 1.24
C ASP A 407 -24.32 18.23 0.76
N GLN A 408 -23.67 18.96 1.67
CA GLN A 408 -22.88 20.16 1.35
C GLN A 408 -21.39 19.86 1.11
N VAL A 409 -21.09 18.69 0.54
CA VAL A 409 -19.74 18.31 0.11
C VAL A 409 -19.46 18.85 -1.30
N LYS A 410 -18.20 18.79 -1.76
CA LYS A 410 -17.84 19.26 -3.12
C LYS A 410 -18.53 18.47 -4.20
N GLN A 411 -18.66 17.16 -4.01
CA GLN A 411 -19.36 16.28 -4.93
C GLN A 411 -19.74 14.99 -4.20
N SER A 412 -20.89 14.41 -4.53
CA SER A 412 -21.20 13.02 -4.18
C SER A 412 -22.04 12.36 -5.26
N PHE A 413 -21.85 11.05 -5.47
CA PHE A 413 -22.57 10.31 -6.52
C PHE A 413 -22.53 8.79 -6.29
N GLN A 414 -23.50 8.09 -6.84
CA GLN A 414 -23.57 6.63 -6.78
C GLN A 414 -22.51 6.01 -7.69
N ILE A 415 -21.71 5.08 -7.17
CA ILE A 415 -20.69 4.36 -7.96
C ILE A 415 -21.11 2.95 -8.38
N VAL A 416 -22.27 2.47 -7.94
CA VAL A 416 -22.80 1.12 -8.15
C VAL A 416 -24.21 1.14 -8.74
N GLY A 417 -24.59 0.06 -9.42
CA GLY A 417 -25.93 -0.05 -10.03
C GLY A 417 -27.06 -0.39 -9.04
N SER A 418 -26.72 -0.89 -7.85
CA SER A 418 -27.66 -1.24 -6.77
C SER A 418 -27.09 -0.81 -5.43
N VAL A 419 -27.93 -0.21 -4.57
CA VAL A 419 -27.51 0.44 -3.31
C VAL A 419 -27.52 -0.49 -2.09
N THR A 420 -28.01 -1.72 -2.22
CA THR A 420 -28.26 -2.61 -1.06
C THR A 420 -27.22 -3.71 -0.85
N HIS A 421 -26.32 -3.97 -1.81
CA HIS A 421 -25.42 -5.14 -1.77
C HIS A 421 -24.06 -4.93 -2.48
N ASN A 422 -23.69 -3.68 -2.74
CA ASN A 422 -22.48 -3.33 -3.52
C ASN A 422 -21.58 -2.38 -2.72
N ASN A 423 -21.26 -2.77 -1.49
CA ASN A 423 -20.53 -1.94 -0.54
C ASN A 423 -19.13 -1.56 -1.05
N LEU A 424 -18.65 -0.38 -0.67
CA LEU A 424 -17.24 -0.02 -0.80
C LEU A 424 -16.50 -0.33 0.51
N HIS A 425 -15.53 -1.26 0.46
CA HIS A 425 -14.65 -1.54 1.59
C HIS A 425 -13.19 -1.15 1.31
N GLY A 426 -12.68 -1.34 0.09
CA GLY A 426 -11.32 -0.92 -0.23
C GLY A 426 -11.18 0.60 -0.23
N THR A 427 -10.14 1.13 0.41
CA THR A 427 -9.77 2.55 0.28
C THR A 427 -9.53 2.89 -1.19
N PRO A 428 -10.09 4.00 -1.72
CA PRO A 428 -9.80 4.44 -3.08
C PRO A 428 -8.29 4.56 -3.34
N VAL A 429 -7.87 4.41 -4.59
CA VAL A 429 -6.46 4.61 -4.98
C VAL A 429 -6.38 5.79 -5.94
N TYR A 430 -5.40 6.66 -5.75
CA TYR A 430 -5.21 7.85 -6.59
C TYR A 430 -3.91 7.78 -7.37
N TRP A 431 -3.93 8.23 -8.62
CA TRP A 431 -2.71 8.46 -9.39
C TRP A 431 -2.83 9.65 -10.34
N ASN A 432 -1.81 10.50 -10.32
CA ASN A 432 -1.59 11.57 -11.28
C ASN A 432 -0.58 11.11 -12.35
N SER A 433 -1.09 10.60 -13.47
CA SER A 433 -0.28 10.14 -14.59
C SER A 433 -0.14 11.22 -15.67
N SER A 434 0.76 11.03 -16.63
CA SER A 434 0.83 11.88 -17.83
C SER A 434 -0.42 11.81 -18.71
N ALA A 435 -1.27 10.79 -18.53
CA ALA A 435 -2.59 10.69 -19.16
C ALA A 435 -3.73 11.35 -18.34
N GLY A 436 -3.41 11.99 -17.22
CA GLY A 436 -4.36 12.64 -16.32
C GLY A 436 -4.53 11.94 -14.97
N GLN A 437 -5.31 12.58 -14.11
CA GLN A 437 -5.57 12.12 -12.74
C GLN A 437 -6.76 11.17 -12.70
N ARG A 438 -6.63 10.09 -11.93
CA ARG A 438 -7.65 9.03 -11.82
C ARG A 438 -7.80 8.55 -10.39
N ILE A 439 -9.03 8.18 -10.05
CA ILE A 439 -9.41 7.50 -8.80
C ILE A 439 -9.88 6.10 -9.15
N TYR A 440 -9.33 5.09 -8.49
CA TYR A 440 -9.60 3.67 -8.73
C TYR A 440 -10.24 3.02 -7.52
N LEU A 441 -11.24 2.16 -7.73
CA LEU A 441 -11.94 1.44 -6.68
C LEU A 441 -12.57 0.14 -7.20
N TRP A 442 -12.93 -0.75 -6.28
CA TRP A 442 -13.64 -1.99 -6.62
C TRP A 442 -14.59 -2.38 -5.49
N THR A 443 -15.87 -2.07 -5.67
CA THR A 443 -16.95 -2.43 -4.73
C THR A 443 -17.30 -3.91 -4.80
N GLU A 444 -18.06 -4.38 -3.82
CA GLU A 444 -18.72 -5.68 -3.90
C GLU A 444 -19.66 -5.78 -5.08
N SER A 445 -19.90 -7.02 -5.53
CA SER A 445 -20.95 -7.35 -6.50
C SER A 445 -20.87 -6.52 -7.81
N ASP A 446 -19.67 -6.03 -8.14
CA ASP A 446 -19.41 -5.11 -9.24
C ASP A 446 -18.01 -5.35 -9.82
N ARG A 447 -17.64 -4.49 -10.75
CA ARG A 447 -16.39 -4.49 -11.48
C ARG A 447 -15.47 -3.42 -10.93
N PHE A 448 -14.18 -3.62 -11.10
CA PHE A 448 -13.19 -2.56 -10.95
C PHE A 448 -13.59 -1.33 -11.77
N LYS A 449 -13.43 -0.13 -11.22
CA LYS A 449 -13.75 1.14 -11.89
C LYS A 449 -12.65 2.17 -11.71
N ALA A 450 -12.46 3.00 -12.73
CA ALA A 450 -11.64 4.21 -12.66
C ALA A 450 -12.46 5.43 -13.06
N PHE A 451 -12.36 6.50 -12.29
CA PHE A 451 -13.00 7.79 -12.56
C PHE A 451 -11.94 8.84 -12.86
N SER A 452 -12.15 9.65 -13.89
CA SER A 452 -11.26 10.79 -14.14
C SER A 452 -11.51 11.88 -13.09
N PHE A 453 -10.42 12.46 -12.61
CA PHE A 453 -10.43 13.54 -11.65
C PHE A 453 -9.71 14.77 -12.23
N ASN A 454 -10.22 15.95 -11.92
CA ASN A 454 -9.57 17.22 -12.21
C ASN A 454 -9.99 18.22 -11.13
N ALA A 455 -9.07 18.58 -10.23
CA ALA A 455 -9.34 19.49 -9.11
C ALA A 455 -9.84 20.88 -9.57
N GLN A 456 -9.50 21.29 -10.79
CA GLN A 456 -9.90 22.56 -11.38
C GLN A 456 -11.25 22.49 -12.12
N ALA A 457 -11.78 21.29 -12.35
CA ALA A 457 -13.09 21.11 -12.98
C ALA A 457 -14.23 21.29 -11.96
N ASN A 458 -15.42 21.61 -12.47
CA ASN A 458 -16.63 21.69 -11.67
C ASN A 458 -17.79 20.97 -12.42
N PRO A 459 -18.19 19.76 -11.99
CA PRO A 459 -17.69 19.01 -10.84
C PRO A 459 -16.29 18.39 -11.07
N PRO A 460 -15.47 18.16 -10.01
CA PRO A 460 -14.10 17.65 -10.16
C PRO A 460 -13.97 16.20 -10.66
N ILE A 461 -14.94 15.33 -10.33
CA ILE A 461 -14.95 13.93 -10.74
C ILE A 461 -15.96 13.75 -11.88
N ASN A 462 -15.56 13.07 -12.95
CA ASN A 462 -16.53 12.56 -13.92
C ASN A 462 -17.23 11.35 -13.31
N THR A 463 -18.55 11.41 -13.15
CA THR A 463 -19.33 10.36 -12.50
C THR A 463 -19.53 9.12 -13.36
N SER A 464 -19.27 9.22 -14.67
CA SER A 464 -19.14 8.04 -15.54
C SER A 464 -17.72 7.46 -15.40
N PRO A 465 -17.57 6.17 -15.09
CA PRO A 465 -16.24 5.56 -15.04
C PRO A 465 -15.59 5.63 -16.43
N VAL A 466 -14.37 6.12 -16.50
CA VAL A 466 -13.58 6.19 -17.74
C VAL A 466 -12.99 4.83 -18.11
N MET A 467 -12.91 3.90 -17.16
CA MET A 467 -12.51 2.50 -17.39
C MET A 467 -13.26 1.58 -16.43
N THR A 468 -13.61 0.39 -16.92
CA THR A 468 -14.21 -0.69 -16.12
C THR A 468 -13.49 -2.02 -16.35
N GLY A 469 -13.33 -2.81 -15.27
CA GLY A 469 -12.83 -4.19 -15.24
C GLY A 469 -13.51 -5.11 -16.24
N SER A 470 -12.82 -6.11 -16.79
CA SER A 470 -13.44 -7.23 -17.52
C SER A 470 -14.12 -8.24 -16.56
N THR A 471 -13.63 -8.31 -15.32
CA THR A 471 -14.12 -9.22 -14.28
C THR A 471 -15.12 -8.52 -13.37
N ALA A 472 -16.29 -9.14 -13.18
CA ALA A 472 -17.28 -8.75 -12.18
C ALA A 472 -17.21 -9.74 -11.01
N LEU A 473 -17.22 -9.21 -9.79
CA LEU A 473 -17.38 -10.05 -8.61
C LEU A 473 -18.87 -10.43 -8.47
N PRO A 474 -19.20 -11.72 -8.26
CA PRO A 474 -20.58 -12.14 -8.01
C PRO A 474 -21.21 -11.46 -6.80
N SER A 475 -22.54 -11.45 -6.77
CA SER A 475 -23.30 -10.95 -5.62
C SER A 475 -22.91 -11.68 -4.33
N GLY A 476 -22.72 -10.93 -3.24
CA GLY A 476 -22.35 -11.45 -1.92
C GLY A 476 -20.85 -11.71 -1.72
N TYR A 477 -20.00 -11.39 -2.70
CA TYR A 477 -18.54 -11.55 -2.57
C TYR A 477 -17.92 -10.31 -1.90
N MET A 478 -18.21 -10.15 -0.61
CA MET A 478 -17.57 -9.18 0.28
C MET A 478 -16.09 -9.54 0.49
N PRO A 479 -15.14 -8.57 0.53
CA PRO A 479 -15.31 -7.12 0.59
C PRO A 479 -15.06 -6.37 -0.73
N GLY A 480 -15.27 -7.01 -1.88
CA GLY A 480 -14.83 -6.43 -3.15
C GLY A 480 -13.31 -6.55 -3.33
N GLY A 481 -12.70 -5.57 -4.01
CA GLY A 481 -11.26 -5.61 -4.33
C GLY A 481 -10.41 -4.69 -3.47
N MET A 482 -9.36 -5.25 -2.86
CA MET A 482 -8.35 -4.48 -2.14
C MET A 482 -7.26 -4.06 -3.13
N LEU A 483 -7.09 -2.74 -3.30
CA LEU A 483 -6.29 -2.18 -4.39
C LEU A 483 -4.99 -1.55 -3.91
N SER A 484 -3.97 -1.59 -4.77
CA SER A 484 -2.76 -0.78 -4.66
C SER A 484 -2.21 -0.47 -6.05
N LEU A 485 -1.39 0.57 -6.16
CA LEU A 485 -0.78 1.01 -7.42
C LEU A 485 0.73 0.98 -7.34
N SER A 486 1.37 0.57 -8.42
CA SER A 486 2.81 0.78 -8.64
C SER A 486 3.03 1.49 -9.97
N ALA A 487 3.93 2.47 -9.99
CA ALA A 487 4.36 3.16 -11.19
C ALA A 487 5.75 3.79 -10.98
N ASN A 488 6.38 4.21 -12.07
CA ASN A 488 7.53 5.10 -12.07
C ASN A 488 7.03 6.54 -12.31
N GLY A 489 6.79 7.27 -11.24
CA GLY A 489 6.25 8.63 -11.27
C GLY A 489 4.91 8.68 -12.00
N ASN A 490 4.85 9.48 -13.06
CA ASN A 490 3.66 9.69 -13.89
C ASN A 490 3.70 8.92 -15.22
N ASP A 491 4.67 8.01 -15.42
CA ASP A 491 4.85 7.26 -16.66
C ASP A 491 3.75 6.20 -16.85
N THR A 492 2.93 6.41 -17.88
CA THR A 492 1.80 5.56 -18.23
C THR A 492 2.19 4.15 -18.68
N SER A 493 3.43 3.93 -19.11
CA SER A 493 3.94 2.60 -19.48
C SER A 493 4.25 1.71 -18.26
N THR A 494 4.27 2.30 -17.06
CA THR A 494 4.65 1.62 -15.82
C THR A 494 3.50 1.44 -14.83
N GLY A 495 2.37 2.15 -15.04
CA GLY A 495 1.24 2.16 -14.13
C GLY A 495 0.49 0.82 -14.08
N ILE A 496 0.53 0.16 -12.92
CA ILE A 496 -0.17 -1.10 -12.66
C ILE A 496 -1.06 -0.94 -11.43
N ILE A 497 -2.33 -1.29 -11.55
CA ILE A 497 -3.20 -1.55 -10.41
C ILE A 497 -3.12 -3.03 -10.05
N TRP A 498 -2.80 -3.29 -8.79
CA TRP A 498 -2.84 -4.60 -8.17
C TRP A 498 -4.14 -4.75 -7.39
N ALA A 499 -4.86 -5.83 -7.62
CA ALA A 499 -6.13 -6.12 -6.97
C ALA A 499 -6.09 -7.51 -6.34
N SER A 500 -6.39 -7.56 -5.04
CA SER A 500 -6.67 -8.81 -4.32
C SER A 500 -8.17 -8.93 -4.11
N THR A 501 -8.77 -10.05 -4.53
CA THR A 501 -10.22 -10.28 -4.42
C THR A 501 -10.52 -11.70 -3.91
N PRO A 502 -11.66 -11.92 -3.22
CA PRO A 502 -12.15 -13.27 -2.98
C PRO A 502 -12.60 -13.90 -4.30
N THR A 503 -12.50 -15.24 -4.40
CA THR A 503 -12.96 -16.01 -5.57
C THR A 503 -14.20 -16.84 -5.28
N SER A 504 -14.63 -16.90 -4.02
CA SER A 504 -15.81 -17.65 -3.59
C SER A 504 -16.43 -16.99 -2.38
N GLN A 505 -17.76 -16.86 -2.37
CA GLN A 505 -18.63 -16.46 -1.25
C GLN A 505 -18.20 -15.18 -0.47
N ASN A 506 -18.89 -14.89 0.62
CA ASN A 506 -18.61 -13.76 1.49
C ASN A 506 -17.35 -14.04 2.35
N ALA A 507 -16.25 -13.32 2.09
CA ALA A 507 -15.01 -13.49 2.86
C ALA A 507 -15.06 -12.83 4.24
N ASN A 508 -16.02 -11.93 4.50
CA ASN A 508 -16.20 -11.40 5.84
C ASN A 508 -16.60 -12.51 6.80
N ASN A 509 -17.48 -13.45 6.42
CA ASN A 509 -17.92 -14.53 7.31
C ASN A 509 -17.29 -15.90 7.01
N ALA A 510 -16.23 -15.96 6.20
CA ALA A 510 -15.53 -17.21 5.90
C ALA A 510 -14.07 -16.99 5.46
N VAL A 511 -13.22 -17.99 5.66
CA VAL A 511 -11.91 -18.07 5.00
C VAL A 511 -12.11 -18.69 3.63
N VAL A 512 -11.79 -17.94 2.58
CA VAL A 512 -12.11 -18.29 1.19
C VAL A 512 -10.87 -18.18 0.31
N ALA A 513 -10.91 -18.81 -0.87
CA ALA A 513 -9.83 -18.67 -1.84
C ALA A 513 -9.74 -17.23 -2.38
N GLY A 514 -8.52 -16.80 -2.72
CA GLY A 514 -8.22 -15.48 -3.25
C GLY A 514 -7.58 -15.52 -4.63
N THR A 515 -7.60 -14.38 -5.30
CA THR A 515 -6.89 -14.15 -6.56
C THR A 515 -6.16 -12.82 -6.49
N LEU A 516 -4.96 -12.76 -7.08
CA LEU A 516 -4.20 -11.54 -7.30
C LEU A 516 -4.24 -11.22 -8.79
N ARG A 517 -4.58 -9.98 -9.12
CA ARG A 517 -4.69 -9.48 -10.49
C ARG A 517 -3.87 -8.22 -10.69
N ALA A 518 -3.35 -8.06 -11.90
CA ALA A 518 -2.65 -6.86 -12.33
C ALA A 518 -3.36 -6.25 -13.54
N TYR A 519 -3.63 -4.96 -13.50
CA TYR A 519 -4.30 -4.21 -14.55
C TYR A 519 -3.46 -3.02 -15.00
N ASN A 520 -3.49 -2.71 -16.30
CA ASN A 520 -2.87 -1.48 -16.81
C ASN A 520 -3.68 -0.24 -16.36
N ALA A 521 -3.11 0.51 -15.41
CA ALA A 521 -3.71 1.69 -14.79
C ALA A 521 -3.93 2.83 -15.80
N SER A 522 -3.17 2.83 -16.90
CA SER A 522 -3.20 3.85 -17.95
C SER A 522 -3.95 3.43 -19.21
N SER A 523 -4.75 2.35 -19.15
CA SER A 523 -5.56 1.91 -20.29
C SER A 523 -6.35 3.09 -20.90
N SER A 524 -6.49 3.07 -22.22
CA SER A 524 -7.31 4.01 -22.99
C SER A 524 -8.57 3.31 -23.49
N GLY A 525 -9.70 4.01 -23.49
CA GLY A 525 -11.02 3.44 -23.78
C GLY A 525 -11.75 2.91 -22.55
N SER A 526 -12.97 2.40 -22.73
CA SER A 526 -13.89 2.08 -21.63
C SER A 526 -13.54 0.79 -20.85
N ASN A 527 -12.63 -0.03 -21.35
CA ASN A 527 -12.24 -1.31 -20.74
C ASN A 527 -10.81 -1.23 -20.19
N ILE A 528 -10.61 -1.63 -18.93
CA ILE A 528 -9.25 -1.80 -18.40
C ILE A 528 -8.65 -3.12 -18.87
N THR A 529 -7.39 -3.09 -19.28
CA THR A 529 -6.67 -4.30 -19.72
C THR A 529 -6.11 -5.04 -18.50
N GLU A 530 -6.54 -6.29 -18.30
CA GLU A 530 -5.91 -7.21 -17.35
C GLU A 530 -4.60 -7.73 -17.96
N LEU A 531 -3.50 -7.53 -17.23
CA LEU A 531 -2.14 -7.89 -17.66
C LEU A 531 -1.77 -9.30 -17.22
N TRP A 532 -2.21 -9.68 -16.02
CA TRP A 532 -1.88 -10.94 -15.37
C TRP A 532 -2.88 -11.26 -14.26
N SER A 533 -3.10 -12.56 -14.01
CA SER A 533 -3.80 -13.07 -12.84
C SER A 533 -3.13 -14.34 -12.34
N SER A 534 -3.11 -14.53 -11.01
CA SER A 534 -2.67 -15.75 -10.34
C SER A 534 -3.39 -17.01 -10.81
N ASP A 535 -4.57 -16.86 -11.40
CA ASP A 535 -5.40 -17.98 -11.85
C ASP A 535 -4.99 -18.48 -13.24
N THR A 536 -4.22 -17.68 -13.99
CA THR A 536 -3.78 -18.03 -15.37
C THR A 536 -2.84 -19.23 -15.36
N ASN A 537 -1.98 -19.33 -14.34
CA ASN A 537 -1.13 -20.49 -14.09
C ASN A 537 -1.19 -20.87 -12.60
N SER A 538 -2.34 -21.34 -12.16
CA SER A 538 -2.63 -21.62 -10.75
C SER A 538 -1.66 -22.63 -10.11
N ALA A 539 -1.13 -23.58 -10.89
CA ALA A 539 -0.14 -24.54 -10.40
C ALA A 539 1.14 -23.88 -9.87
N ARG A 540 1.50 -22.71 -10.42
CA ARG A 540 2.64 -21.89 -9.97
C ARG A 540 2.19 -20.76 -9.04
N ASP A 541 1.09 -20.10 -9.38
CA ASP A 541 0.78 -18.75 -8.91
C ASP A 541 -0.40 -18.66 -7.94
N ALA A 542 -1.13 -19.75 -7.65
CA ALA A 542 -2.34 -19.67 -6.84
C ALA A 542 -2.08 -19.04 -5.46
N VAL A 543 -2.90 -18.04 -5.09
CA VAL A 543 -2.80 -17.33 -3.80
C VAL A 543 -3.08 -18.23 -2.60
N GLY A 544 -3.94 -19.24 -2.76
CA GLY A 544 -4.53 -19.94 -1.62
C GLY A 544 -5.64 -19.09 -1.01
N TYR A 545 -5.54 -18.77 0.28
CA TYR A 545 -6.63 -18.12 1.01
C TYR A 545 -6.50 -16.59 1.05
N PHE A 546 -7.59 -15.90 0.73
CA PHE A 546 -7.66 -14.45 0.59
C PHE A 546 -7.41 -13.71 1.93
N GLY A 547 -6.38 -12.87 1.96
CA GLY A 547 -6.09 -11.89 3.03
C GLY A 547 -7.06 -10.72 3.02
N LYS A 548 -8.29 -10.91 3.51
CA LYS A 548 -9.33 -9.86 3.47
C LYS A 548 -8.89 -8.56 4.14
N PHE A 549 -9.33 -7.44 3.59
CA PHE A 549 -9.02 -6.07 4.06
C PHE A 549 -7.53 -5.67 4.00
N SER A 550 -6.64 -6.56 3.55
CA SER A 550 -5.22 -6.26 3.40
C SER A 550 -4.88 -5.90 1.95
N SER A 551 -4.29 -4.72 1.76
CA SER A 551 -3.83 -4.26 0.46
C SER A 551 -2.51 -4.92 0.05
N PRO A 552 -2.29 -5.26 -1.23
CA PRO A 552 -1.00 -5.74 -1.70
C PRO A 552 0.12 -4.72 -1.45
N THR A 553 1.32 -5.18 -1.10
CA THR A 553 2.49 -4.29 -0.99
C THR A 553 3.40 -4.47 -2.17
N ILE A 554 3.68 -3.39 -2.91
CA ILE A 554 4.47 -3.43 -4.15
C ILE A 554 5.71 -2.58 -4.00
N VAL A 555 6.87 -3.21 -4.08
CA VAL A 555 8.16 -2.54 -3.95
C VAL A 555 9.27 -3.41 -4.51
N ASN A 556 10.19 -2.75 -5.22
CA ASN A 556 11.43 -3.34 -5.71
C ASN A 556 11.19 -4.58 -6.56
N GLY A 557 10.27 -4.49 -7.52
CA GLY A 557 10.02 -5.59 -8.44
C GLY A 557 9.17 -6.73 -7.87
N LYS A 558 8.68 -6.59 -6.62
CA LYS A 558 7.94 -7.65 -5.93
C LYS A 558 6.59 -7.18 -5.41
N VAL A 559 5.64 -8.12 -5.39
CA VAL A 559 4.32 -7.96 -4.76
C VAL A 559 4.21 -8.93 -3.60
N TYR A 560 4.07 -8.38 -2.39
CA TYR A 560 3.90 -9.13 -1.16
C TYR A 560 2.41 -9.17 -0.82
N LEU A 561 1.87 -10.38 -0.66
CA LEU A 561 0.45 -10.60 -0.45
C LEU A 561 0.21 -11.42 0.82
N ALA A 562 -0.58 -10.84 1.71
CA ALA A 562 -1.06 -11.49 2.91
C ALA A 562 -2.07 -12.61 2.57
N THR A 563 -2.00 -13.73 3.29
CA THR A 563 -2.99 -14.82 3.21
C THR A 563 -3.56 -15.15 4.58
N LEU A 564 -4.77 -15.71 4.59
CA LEU A 564 -5.39 -16.25 5.80
C LEU A 564 -5.13 -17.74 5.97
N VAL A 565 -5.47 -18.24 7.15
CA VAL A 565 -5.40 -19.66 7.49
C VAL A 565 -6.83 -20.16 7.73
N PRO A 566 -7.23 -21.32 7.18
CA PRO A 566 -8.50 -21.95 7.53
C PRO A 566 -8.59 -22.21 9.03
N ASN A 567 -9.80 -22.27 9.59
CA ASN A 567 -9.99 -22.50 11.03
C ASN A 567 -9.33 -23.80 11.55
N SER A 568 -9.15 -24.81 10.70
CA SER A 568 -8.45 -26.07 11.04
C SER A 568 -6.93 -26.03 10.83
N GLY A 569 -6.40 -24.98 10.22
CA GLY A 569 -4.98 -24.82 9.93
C GLY A 569 -4.26 -23.98 10.99
N THR A 570 -2.95 -24.17 11.09
CA THR A 570 -2.07 -23.43 12.02
C THR A 570 -0.96 -22.67 11.30
N THR A 571 -0.83 -22.86 9.99
CA THR A 571 0.30 -22.35 9.19
C THR A 571 -0.19 -21.36 8.16
N GLY A 572 0.24 -20.10 8.29
CA GLY A 572 -0.02 -19.03 7.33
C GLY A 572 1.11 -18.83 6.34
N ILE A 573 0.81 -18.10 5.27
CA ILE A 573 1.75 -17.87 4.18
C ILE A 573 1.79 -16.38 3.80
N LEU A 574 2.97 -15.81 3.69
CA LEU A 574 3.19 -14.61 2.89
C LEU A 574 3.58 -15.05 1.49
N ASP A 575 2.78 -14.69 0.49
CA ASP A 575 3.13 -14.91 -0.90
C ASP A 575 3.98 -13.76 -1.45
N VAL A 576 4.99 -14.09 -2.25
CA VAL A 576 5.83 -13.10 -2.92
C VAL A 576 5.86 -13.38 -4.42
N TYR A 577 5.33 -12.44 -5.20
CA TYR A 577 5.29 -12.46 -6.66
C TYR A 577 6.31 -11.47 -7.23
N GLY A 578 6.75 -11.71 -8.47
CA GLY A 578 7.70 -10.85 -9.16
C GLY A 578 8.04 -11.40 -10.54
N LEU A 579 9.08 -10.82 -11.17
CA LEU A 579 9.54 -11.28 -12.47
C LEU A 579 10.22 -12.65 -12.35
N LEU A 580 9.73 -13.61 -13.13
CA LEU A 580 10.19 -14.99 -13.12
C LEU A 580 11.64 -15.08 -13.58
N PRO A 581 12.43 -16.02 -13.01
CA PRO A 581 13.80 -16.21 -13.43
C PRO A 581 13.91 -16.64 -14.89
N GLN A 582 14.84 -16.04 -15.62
CA GLN A 582 15.31 -16.56 -16.90
C GLN A 582 16.10 -17.84 -16.64
N THR A 583 15.61 -18.97 -17.17
CA THR A 583 16.27 -20.26 -17.00
C THR A 583 17.26 -20.49 -18.12
N VAL A 584 18.52 -20.77 -17.75
CA VAL A 584 19.58 -21.18 -18.67
C VAL A 584 19.80 -22.68 -18.52
N THR A 585 19.59 -23.43 -19.60
CA THR A 585 20.00 -24.84 -19.72
C THR A 585 21.42 -24.92 -20.28
N ASN A 586 22.20 -25.94 -19.89
CA ASN A 586 23.60 -26.07 -20.31
C ASN A 586 23.74 -26.22 -21.83
N SER A 587 24.10 -25.12 -22.49
CA SER A 587 24.56 -25.13 -23.87
C SER A 587 25.73 -24.16 -24.01
N SER A 588 26.67 -24.46 -24.90
CA SER A 588 27.73 -23.52 -25.29
C SER A 588 27.12 -22.23 -25.83
N ASP A 589 27.75 -21.09 -25.54
CA ASP A 589 27.31 -19.78 -26.03
C ASP A 589 27.85 -19.57 -27.46
N SER A 590 27.49 -20.46 -28.40
CA SER A 590 28.25 -20.65 -29.67
C SER A 590 27.41 -20.70 -30.97
N GLY A 591 26.29 -19.98 -31.08
CA GLY A 591 25.36 -20.09 -32.22
C GLY A 591 25.17 -18.83 -33.07
N SER A 592 25.69 -18.87 -34.31
CA SER A 592 25.63 -17.83 -35.35
C SER A 592 24.31 -17.82 -36.14
N THR A 593 23.48 -16.78 -36.04
CA THR A 593 22.62 -16.29 -37.14
C THR A 593 22.24 -14.81 -36.92
N GLY A 594 22.98 -13.89 -37.53
CA GLY A 594 22.54 -12.52 -37.82
C GLY A 594 23.01 -11.40 -36.87
N SER A 595 24.11 -10.72 -37.25
CA SER A 595 24.61 -9.39 -36.85
C SER A 595 24.04 -8.70 -35.57
N GLY A 596 24.84 -8.69 -34.50
CA GLY A 596 24.71 -7.83 -33.31
C GLY A 596 24.22 -8.53 -32.03
N ASN A 597 25.00 -8.43 -30.93
CA ASN A 597 24.61 -8.64 -29.52
C ASN A 597 23.57 -9.76 -29.17
N THR A 598 23.58 -10.89 -29.90
CA THR A 598 22.85 -12.13 -29.59
C THR A 598 23.57 -13.32 -30.23
N SER A 599 24.26 -14.15 -29.45
CA SER A 599 24.74 -15.46 -29.88
C SER A 599 24.98 -16.36 -28.67
N GLY A 600 23.98 -17.20 -28.35
CA GLY A 600 24.03 -18.23 -27.30
C GLY A 600 23.13 -17.98 -26.07
N THR A 601 22.85 -19.05 -25.31
CA THR A 601 21.84 -19.09 -24.22
C THR A 601 22.22 -18.22 -23.01
N LEU A 602 23.51 -18.09 -22.69
CA LEU A 602 23.96 -17.22 -21.60
C LEU A 602 23.85 -15.75 -22.01
N SER A 603 24.35 -15.40 -23.20
CA SER A 603 24.21 -14.04 -23.75
C SER A 603 22.74 -13.62 -23.85
N TYR A 604 21.87 -14.53 -24.27
CA TYR A 604 20.42 -14.30 -24.29
C TYR A 604 19.87 -14.03 -22.88
N ALA A 605 20.20 -14.86 -21.89
CA ALA A 605 19.70 -14.66 -20.53
C ALA A 605 20.21 -13.37 -19.88
N LEU A 606 21.49 -13.02 -20.08
CA LEU A 606 22.06 -11.76 -19.59
C LEU A 606 21.34 -10.54 -20.19
N LYS A 607 21.04 -10.57 -21.50
CA LYS A 607 20.33 -9.49 -22.20
C LYS A 607 18.86 -9.38 -21.80
N ASN A 608 18.19 -10.52 -21.63
CA ASN A 608 16.74 -10.58 -21.42
C ASN A 608 16.34 -10.62 -19.94
N ALA A 609 17.28 -10.87 -19.01
CA ALA A 609 17.02 -10.66 -17.59
C ALA A 609 16.54 -9.21 -17.39
N PRO A 610 15.36 -9.01 -16.78
CA PRO A 610 14.91 -7.67 -16.44
C PRO A 610 15.80 -7.10 -15.32
N PRO A 611 15.89 -5.77 -15.14
CA PRO A 611 16.47 -5.20 -13.93
C PRO A 611 15.88 -5.88 -12.70
N PHE A 612 16.73 -6.24 -11.73
CA PHE A 612 16.35 -6.96 -10.51
C PHE A 612 15.70 -8.34 -10.73
N GLY A 613 15.76 -8.86 -11.97
CA GLY A 613 15.34 -10.21 -12.30
C GLY A 613 16.33 -11.27 -11.81
N GLN A 614 16.05 -12.52 -12.14
CA GLN A 614 16.93 -13.63 -11.80
C GLN A 614 17.33 -14.41 -13.04
N ILE A 615 18.58 -14.87 -13.07
CA ILE A 615 19.07 -15.89 -14.00
C ILE A 615 19.36 -17.14 -13.17
N LYS A 616 18.61 -18.21 -13.43
CA LYS A 616 18.81 -19.52 -12.81
C LYS A 616 19.40 -20.49 -13.82
N PHE A 617 20.42 -21.24 -13.41
CA PHE A 617 20.99 -22.30 -14.23
C PHE A 617 20.40 -23.65 -13.79
N GLN A 618 19.76 -24.39 -14.70
CA GLN A 618 19.16 -25.71 -14.39
C GLN A 618 20.06 -26.87 -14.85
N GLY A 619 20.06 -27.97 -14.10
CA GLY A 619 20.80 -29.20 -14.47
C GLY A 619 22.33 -29.05 -14.45
N VAL A 620 22.86 -28.10 -13.69
CA VAL A 620 24.29 -27.79 -13.58
C VAL A 620 24.86 -28.41 -12.31
N THR A 621 25.50 -29.57 -12.42
CA THR A 621 26.45 -30.04 -11.41
C THR A 621 27.79 -30.19 -12.10
N ASN A 622 28.78 -29.38 -11.70
CA ASN A 622 30.13 -29.35 -12.30
C ASN A 622 30.16 -29.04 -13.81
N ASN A 623 29.25 -28.21 -14.30
CA ASN A 623 29.14 -27.90 -15.73
C ASN A 623 29.87 -26.62 -16.12
N THR A 624 30.37 -26.57 -17.37
CA THR A 624 31.10 -25.41 -17.92
C THR A 624 30.35 -24.83 -19.12
N ILE A 625 29.95 -23.56 -19.03
CA ILE A 625 29.50 -22.76 -20.18
C ILE A 625 30.73 -22.15 -20.82
N THR A 626 31.02 -22.55 -22.05
CA THR A 626 32.11 -21.95 -22.84
C THR A 626 31.58 -20.74 -23.59
N VAL A 627 32.22 -19.60 -23.37
CA VAL A 627 31.91 -18.30 -23.98
C VAL A 627 32.96 -18.01 -25.05
N THR A 628 32.53 -17.68 -26.26
CA THR A 628 33.43 -17.43 -27.40
C THR A 628 33.50 -15.96 -27.83
N GLY A 629 32.74 -15.07 -27.18
CA GLY A 629 32.69 -13.63 -27.48
C GLY A 629 32.42 -12.77 -26.25
N ALA A 630 32.34 -11.46 -26.44
CA ALA A 630 32.02 -10.52 -25.37
C ALA A 630 30.57 -10.74 -24.88
N LEU A 631 30.38 -10.79 -23.56
CA LEU A 631 29.06 -10.92 -22.95
C LEU A 631 28.36 -9.55 -22.85
N PRO A 632 27.03 -9.49 -23.01
CA PRO A 632 26.28 -8.26 -22.77
C PRO A 632 26.33 -7.89 -21.29
N ALA A 633 26.21 -6.58 -21.00
CA ALA A 633 26.16 -6.10 -19.64
C ALA A 633 24.90 -6.61 -18.92
N LEU A 634 25.09 -7.06 -17.69
CA LEU A 634 24.01 -7.42 -16.79
C LEU A 634 23.30 -6.15 -16.34
N LYS A 635 21.97 -6.14 -16.45
CA LYS A 635 21.17 -5.03 -15.92
C LYS A 635 21.31 -4.96 -14.40
N GLN A 636 21.09 -3.78 -13.83
CA GLN A 636 21.15 -3.56 -12.39
C GLN A 636 20.29 -4.56 -11.62
N GLY A 637 20.76 -5.00 -10.45
CA GLY A 637 19.98 -5.78 -9.49
C GLY A 637 19.80 -7.27 -9.84
N VAL A 638 20.18 -7.71 -11.05
CA VAL A 638 19.99 -9.10 -11.46
C VAL A 638 20.75 -10.05 -10.53
N ILE A 639 20.05 -11.11 -10.11
CA ILE A 639 20.59 -12.23 -9.34
C ILE A 639 21.00 -13.34 -10.30
N MET A 640 22.27 -13.75 -10.30
CA MET A 640 22.76 -14.92 -11.02
C MET A 640 23.06 -16.05 -10.04
N ASP A 641 22.35 -17.17 -10.18
CA ASP A 641 22.47 -18.33 -9.29
C ASP A 641 22.85 -19.60 -10.06
N GLY A 642 24.10 -20.04 -9.88
CA GLY A 642 24.68 -21.20 -10.54
C GLY A 642 24.22 -22.56 -10.00
N GLY A 643 23.33 -22.63 -9.01
CA GLY A 643 22.78 -23.88 -8.49
C GLY A 643 23.34 -24.29 -7.11
N ASN A 644 23.66 -25.57 -6.90
CA ASN A 644 24.05 -26.08 -5.58
C ASN A 644 25.54 -25.89 -5.28
N CYS A 645 25.88 -25.53 -4.03
CA CYS A 645 27.28 -25.47 -3.57
C CYS A 645 27.63 -26.52 -2.51
N THR A 646 27.40 -27.80 -2.80
CA THR A 646 27.83 -28.87 -1.88
C THR A 646 29.32 -29.18 -1.97
N SER A 647 29.99 -28.94 -3.11
CA SER A 647 31.41 -29.26 -3.33
C SER A 647 32.20 -28.16 -4.06
N GLY A 648 31.77 -26.91 -3.92
CA GLY A 648 32.28 -25.76 -4.68
C GLY A 648 31.28 -25.24 -5.72
N PRO A 649 31.65 -24.24 -6.54
CA PRO A 649 30.74 -23.66 -7.53
C PRO A 649 30.29 -24.71 -8.55
N SER A 650 28.98 -24.93 -8.68
CA SER A 650 28.39 -25.94 -9.57
C SER A 650 28.43 -25.57 -11.05
N LEU A 651 28.67 -24.29 -11.35
CA LEU A 651 28.71 -23.74 -12.70
C LEU A 651 30.03 -23.00 -12.93
N THR A 652 30.69 -23.28 -14.05
CA THR A 652 31.84 -22.51 -14.54
C THR A 652 31.47 -21.76 -15.82
N ILE A 653 31.64 -20.44 -15.85
CA ILE A 653 31.61 -19.62 -17.06
C ILE A 653 33.06 -19.46 -17.52
N ASN A 654 33.41 -20.07 -18.65
CA ASN A 654 34.77 -20.10 -19.18
C ASN A 654 34.87 -19.29 -20.48
N GLY A 655 35.55 -18.15 -20.43
CA GLY A 655 35.86 -17.29 -21.58
C GLY A 655 37.29 -17.42 -22.08
N SER A 656 37.92 -18.61 -21.98
CA SER A 656 39.30 -18.82 -22.44
C SER A 656 39.46 -18.40 -23.91
N GLY A 657 40.35 -17.44 -24.16
CA GLY A 657 40.58 -16.88 -25.49
C GLY A 657 39.69 -15.69 -25.87
N VAL A 658 38.77 -15.27 -25.00
CA VAL A 658 37.94 -14.08 -25.22
C VAL A 658 38.71 -12.82 -24.80
N ASN A 659 39.01 -11.96 -25.78
CA ASN A 659 39.66 -10.66 -25.56
C ASN A 659 38.68 -9.57 -25.11
N ALA A 660 38.03 -9.79 -23.96
CA ALA A 660 37.10 -8.85 -23.33
C ALA A 660 37.04 -9.09 -21.81
N ASN A 661 36.31 -8.21 -21.10
CA ASN A 661 35.85 -8.50 -19.75
C ASN A 661 34.84 -9.67 -19.77
N GLY A 662 34.74 -10.38 -18.65
CA GLY A 662 33.71 -11.40 -18.41
C GLY A 662 32.34 -10.76 -18.14
N LEU A 663 31.82 -10.92 -16.93
CA LEU A 663 30.54 -10.29 -16.57
C LEU A 663 30.71 -8.80 -16.34
N VAL A 664 30.02 -7.97 -17.13
CA VAL A 664 29.95 -6.52 -16.96
C VAL A 664 28.68 -6.17 -16.16
N LEU A 665 28.82 -5.46 -15.04
CA LEU A 665 27.76 -5.30 -14.05
C LEU A 665 27.08 -3.92 -14.12
N GLY A 666 25.76 -3.91 -14.01
CA GLY A 666 24.95 -2.69 -13.93
C GLY A 666 24.82 -2.10 -12.52
N GLY A 667 25.26 -2.82 -11.48
CA GLY A 667 25.16 -2.40 -10.08
C GLY A 667 24.16 -3.23 -9.30
N GLN A 668 24.32 -3.33 -7.98
CA GLN A 668 23.44 -4.08 -7.07
C GLN A 668 23.20 -5.55 -7.46
N ASN A 669 24.01 -6.13 -8.34
CA ASN A 669 23.86 -7.51 -8.79
C ASN A 669 24.30 -8.49 -7.70
N ILE A 670 23.64 -9.65 -7.62
CA ILE A 670 23.98 -10.71 -6.64
C ILE A 670 24.42 -11.96 -7.39
N PHE A 671 25.61 -12.48 -7.07
CA PHE A 671 26.14 -13.71 -7.65
C PHE A 671 26.21 -14.79 -6.59
N ARG A 672 25.82 -16.03 -6.92
CA ARG A 672 25.92 -17.18 -6.02
C ARG A 672 26.28 -18.44 -6.81
N ASN A 673 27.04 -19.34 -6.18
CA ASN A 673 27.26 -20.70 -6.68
C ASN A 673 27.88 -20.80 -8.10
N LEU A 674 28.71 -19.83 -8.50
CA LEU A 674 29.29 -19.77 -9.84
C LEU A 674 30.78 -19.42 -9.85
N LYS A 675 31.49 -19.97 -10.81
CA LYS A 675 32.91 -19.74 -11.09
C LYS A 675 33.04 -19.05 -12.44
N ILE A 676 33.87 -18.03 -12.54
CA ILE A 676 34.15 -17.32 -13.79
C ILE A 676 35.66 -17.41 -14.05
N VAL A 677 36.06 -17.85 -15.24
CA VAL A 677 37.47 -18.06 -15.61
C VAL A 677 37.74 -17.77 -17.08
N GLY A 678 39.02 -17.67 -17.45
CA GLY A 678 39.48 -17.71 -18.84
C GLY A 678 39.47 -16.39 -19.61
N PHE A 679 38.68 -15.40 -19.19
CA PHE A 679 38.66 -14.07 -19.83
C PHE A 679 40.02 -13.36 -19.73
N ILE A 680 40.45 -12.72 -20.83
CA ILE A 680 41.69 -11.91 -20.87
C ILE A 680 41.53 -10.65 -20.01
N GLY A 681 40.37 -9.99 -20.08
CA GLY A 681 40.03 -8.85 -19.23
C GLY A 681 39.65 -9.24 -17.80
N ARG A 682 38.94 -8.35 -17.10
CA ARG A 682 38.43 -8.64 -15.75
C ARG A 682 37.28 -9.64 -15.83
N GLN A 683 37.37 -10.73 -15.07
CA GLN A 683 36.34 -11.78 -15.07
C GLN A 683 34.99 -11.27 -14.54
N ILE A 684 35.03 -10.33 -13.59
CA ILE A 684 33.89 -9.52 -13.18
C ILE A 684 34.32 -8.06 -13.26
N TYR A 685 33.60 -7.27 -14.06
CA TYR A 685 33.85 -5.84 -14.24
C TYR A 685 32.63 -5.04 -13.83
N ALA A 686 32.78 -4.19 -12.81
CA ALA A 686 31.79 -3.17 -12.47
C ALA A 686 32.36 -1.79 -12.84
N PRO A 687 31.70 -1.03 -13.74
CA PRO A 687 32.01 0.38 -13.95
C PRO A 687 31.94 1.16 -12.62
N SER A 688 32.64 2.28 -12.50
CA SER A 688 32.65 3.09 -11.27
C SER A 688 31.27 3.58 -10.84
N THR A 689 30.32 3.67 -11.77
CA THR A 689 28.92 4.02 -11.53
C THR A 689 28.07 2.85 -11.00
N ALA A 690 28.55 1.61 -11.08
CA ALA A 690 27.85 0.40 -10.69
C ALA A 690 28.26 -0.05 -9.27
N THR A 691 27.62 0.49 -8.24
CA THR A 691 27.91 0.18 -6.83
C THR A 691 27.00 -0.92 -6.26
N GLY A 692 27.36 -1.49 -5.10
CA GLY A 692 26.47 -2.38 -4.33
C GLY A 692 26.37 -3.84 -4.79
N ASN A 693 27.24 -4.31 -5.71
CA ASN A 693 27.23 -5.72 -6.15
C ASN A 693 27.68 -6.66 -5.02
N VAL A 694 26.99 -7.79 -4.85
CA VAL A 694 27.24 -8.78 -3.78
C VAL A 694 27.72 -10.09 -4.38
N LEU A 695 28.88 -10.57 -3.92
CA LEU A 695 29.34 -11.95 -4.14
C LEU A 695 28.86 -12.79 -2.95
N GLY A 696 27.85 -13.61 -3.20
CA GLY A 696 27.32 -14.56 -2.23
C GLY A 696 28.21 -15.80 -2.07
N PRO A 697 27.71 -16.84 -1.38
CA PRO A 697 28.48 -18.04 -1.13
C PRO A 697 28.92 -18.71 -2.44
N CYS A 698 30.11 -19.32 -2.40
CA CYS A 698 30.63 -20.14 -3.48
C CYS A 698 30.76 -19.46 -4.83
N VAL A 699 31.16 -18.19 -4.81
CA VAL A 699 31.56 -17.46 -6.01
C VAL A 699 33.08 -17.44 -6.11
N SER A 700 33.62 -17.76 -7.27
CA SER A 700 35.06 -17.62 -7.54
C SER A 700 35.33 -16.93 -8.87
N ALA A 701 36.11 -15.85 -8.82
CA ALA A 701 36.61 -15.11 -9.98
C ALA A 701 37.96 -14.48 -9.62
N LYS A 702 38.90 -14.47 -10.55
CA LYS A 702 40.17 -13.74 -10.45
C LYS A 702 39.93 -12.26 -10.77
N ARG A 703 40.48 -11.39 -9.91
CA ARG A 703 40.82 -10.02 -10.33
C ARG A 703 42.07 -10.12 -11.20
N ASN A 704 41.93 -10.04 -12.52
CA ASN A 704 43.07 -9.65 -13.34
C ASN A 704 43.33 -8.15 -13.09
N PRO A 705 44.59 -7.74 -12.88
CA PRO A 705 44.97 -6.35 -12.62
C PRO A 705 44.31 -5.36 -13.59
#